data_AF-A0A6M2D496-F1
#
_entry.id   AF-A0A6M2D496-F1
#
_cell.length_a   1.000
_cell.length_b   1.000
_cell.length_c   1.000
_cell.angle_alpha   90.00
_cell.angle_beta   90.00
_cell.angle_gamma   90.00
#
_symmetry.space_group_name_H-M   'P 1'
#
loop_
_entity.id
_entity.type
_entity.pdbx_description
1 polymer ?
#
loop_
_entity_poly.entity_id
_entity_poly.type
_entity_poly.pdbx_seq_one_letter_code
_entity_poly.pdbx_strand_id
1 'polypeptide(L)'
;DVQKTLTVVPEGTPVEQSFTVIVDPSNEQRRRKRAVVTKAYRDILEEDDQRQLITITPRYPDNTVPDTEWCVVSVIGSEAASVVGASIADVESLISMPKGCGEQTMMIMAPALYAYKYLKIKNMLNDSDRGDALKYLLEGYGRELKFRNEDGSFAAFEKRPGNVWLTAFVLKVFCEARNVIDVSADVIEKGLSWLSAQQKPDGSFRELNPILHREMLGIIHGAMAMTAFVLLSFQECAAASPTVPQGIHLTIARAQFYIREKLDDIKVPYVAALTAYALSFSPGPDRQKSMETLKAHLLEDTEMNSLSTGYEATGVDVEGTSYALLAHLKHNDMDSSKKFVNWLLRHRSASGSFVSTQDTVVALQALSEYSIQASTAAPDISGVVLADNTPQLLRVKKENAALLQEFLIVNARGKIVVNATGTGTAALNVKLRYNVLAPPQQNCKFSVSVTAAVYHELFDQGPGGICDLATRRLGLLHCPLPASRRRVGRATASGRPGSNSDNRLTYQIKVCTRYLAGNESNMAIVDVGIFTGFKPNTDDLKKVVSDNAEVGKYEERDNGVVFYLQTVRAVTETCLKFRIEKEFDVTNLQTSTVRVYDYYDGSVSPSQSNVGSSCSKSYGPESASFSVKLFCDGNICKCATAECPVNETFSDVIKPGRPHVESNKKALEKIACDDHDYVWKGNVSANYVIAGYRHVAFYIDKVIKEGEENETIKGQTRLLVGRQLCNTSNLDVGREYIIFGKDSDQVIDGNTSIRYPLNHKVRVYDVARAPKWNKRTINWLSEYFPRNGGCNE
;
A
#
# COMPACT_ATOMS: atom_id res chain seq x y z
N ASP A 1 -15.79 -21.21 15.42
CA ASP A 1 -15.16 -21.05 14.09
C ASP A 1 -15.26 -19.62 13.62
N VAL A 2 -14.12 -19.04 13.22
CA VAL A 2 -14.07 -17.70 12.62
C VAL A 2 -14.09 -17.89 11.12
N GLN A 3 -15.26 -17.73 10.50
CA GLN A 3 -15.41 -17.74 9.05
C GLN A 3 -15.05 -16.34 8.52
N LYS A 4 -14.10 -16.27 7.57
CA LYS A 4 -13.71 -15.03 6.90
C LYS A 4 -13.71 -15.24 5.39
N THR A 5 -14.17 -14.22 4.67
CA THR A 5 -14.12 -14.17 3.21
C THR A 5 -12.74 -13.71 2.76
N LEU A 6 -12.08 -14.47 1.89
CA LEU A 6 -10.83 -14.08 1.24
C LEU A 6 -11.14 -13.54 -0.15
N THR A 7 -10.94 -12.24 -0.36
CA THR A 7 -11.09 -11.62 -1.68
C THR A 7 -9.87 -11.94 -2.53
N VAL A 8 -10.06 -12.71 -3.60
CA VAL A 8 -9.02 -12.98 -4.61
C VAL A 8 -9.07 -11.86 -5.65
N VAL A 9 -7.95 -11.16 -5.83
CA VAL A 9 -7.83 -10.06 -6.81
C VAL A 9 -7.15 -10.58 -8.09
N PRO A 10 -7.46 -9.99 -9.27
CA PRO A 10 -6.83 -10.37 -10.53
C PRO A 10 -5.31 -10.16 -10.51
N GLU A 11 -4.58 -10.91 -11.34
CA GLU A 11 -3.12 -10.82 -11.45
C GLU A 11 -2.65 -9.44 -11.90
N GLY A 12 -1.38 -9.13 -11.60
CA GLY A 12 -0.75 -7.87 -11.98
C GLY A 12 -1.00 -6.73 -11.00
N THR A 13 -0.45 -5.58 -11.33
CA THR A 13 -0.59 -4.34 -10.55
C THR A 13 -1.79 -3.55 -11.09
N PRO A 14 -2.83 -3.25 -10.29
CA PRO A 14 -3.87 -2.33 -10.70
C PRO A 14 -3.29 -0.94 -10.97
N VAL A 15 -3.52 -0.47 -12.18
CA VAL A 15 -3.26 0.90 -12.63
C VAL A 15 -4.61 1.59 -12.74
N GLU A 16 -4.75 2.70 -12.03
CA GLU A 16 -5.92 3.57 -12.14
C GLU A 16 -5.52 4.85 -12.88
N GLN A 17 -6.30 5.20 -13.90
CA GLN A 17 -6.20 6.47 -14.59
C GLN A 17 -7.52 7.19 -14.43
N SER A 18 -7.47 8.45 -14.02
CA SER A 18 -8.68 9.25 -13.91
C SER A 18 -8.48 10.65 -14.46
N PHE A 19 -9.54 11.21 -15.00
CA PHE A 19 -9.57 12.58 -15.48
C PHE A 19 -10.99 13.13 -15.39
N THR A 20 -11.09 14.45 -15.32
CA THR A 20 -12.35 15.18 -15.20
C THR A 20 -12.55 16.03 -16.43
N VAL A 21 -13.77 16.03 -16.98
CA VAL A 21 -14.19 16.91 -18.07
C VAL A 21 -15.39 17.71 -17.60
N ILE A 22 -15.39 19.01 -17.87
CA ILE A 22 -16.55 19.86 -17.56
C ILE A 22 -17.56 19.78 -18.70
N VAL A 23 -18.79 19.44 -18.32
CA VAL A 23 -19.97 19.45 -19.18
C VAL A 23 -20.64 20.81 -19.02
N ASP A 24 -20.53 21.65 -20.04
CA ASP A 24 -21.07 23.00 -20.15
C ASP A 24 -21.56 23.23 -21.59
N PRO A 25 -22.74 22.67 -21.97
CA PRO A 25 -23.24 22.76 -23.34
C PRO A 25 -23.63 24.19 -23.75
N SER A 26 -23.98 25.04 -22.79
CA SER A 26 -24.34 26.45 -23.00
C SER A 26 -23.16 27.43 -22.93
N ASN A 27 -21.93 26.94 -22.73
CA ASN A 27 -20.71 27.75 -22.64
C ASN A 27 -20.74 28.85 -21.54
N GLU A 28 -21.30 28.56 -20.37
CA GLU A 28 -21.28 29.50 -19.24
C GLU A 28 -19.85 29.85 -18.79
N GLN A 29 -18.89 28.95 -18.99
CA GLN A 29 -17.46 29.19 -18.72
C GLN A 29 -16.81 30.17 -19.73
N ARG A 30 -17.51 30.54 -20.81
CA ARG A 30 -17.03 31.46 -21.86
C ARG A 30 -15.70 31.04 -22.49
N ARG A 31 -15.51 29.74 -22.76
CA ARG A 31 -14.33 29.27 -23.47
C ARG A 31 -14.41 29.69 -24.95
N ARG A 32 -13.27 30.09 -25.51
CA ARG A 32 -13.14 30.40 -26.96
C ARG A 32 -12.85 29.14 -27.76
N LYS A 33 -12.04 28.24 -27.21
CA LYS A 33 -11.67 26.99 -27.85
C LYS A 33 -12.81 25.98 -27.83
N ARG A 34 -13.39 25.72 -29.01
CA ARG A 34 -14.56 24.85 -29.18
C ARG A 34 -14.21 23.36 -29.31
N ALA A 35 -13.00 23.06 -29.74
CA ALA A 35 -12.51 21.69 -29.85
C ALA A 35 -11.23 21.51 -29.01
N VAL A 36 -11.32 20.67 -27.99
CA VAL A 36 -10.20 20.28 -27.14
C VAL A 36 -9.87 18.82 -27.43
N VAL A 37 -8.65 18.56 -27.87
CA VAL A 37 -8.15 17.21 -28.13
C VAL A 37 -7.02 16.93 -27.17
N THR A 38 -7.21 15.95 -26.30
CA THR A 38 -6.18 15.45 -25.40
C THR A 38 -5.81 14.01 -25.79
N LYS A 39 -4.85 13.42 -25.08
CA LYS A 39 -4.51 12.00 -25.27
C LYS A 39 -5.66 11.07 -24.87
N ALA A 40 -6.50 11.49 -23.91
CA ALA A 40 -7.54 10.67 -23.30
C ALA A 40 -8.95 10.91 -23.88
N TYR A 41 -9.27 12.15 -24.25
CA TYR A 41 -10.60 12.52 -24.75
C TYR A 41 -10.55 13.61 -25.82
N ARG A 42 -11.63 13.69 -26.59
CA ARG A 42 -11.94 14.77 -27.52
C ARG A 42 -13.26 15.41 -27.10
N ASP A 43 -13.24 16.69 -26.80
CA ASP A 43 -14.39 17.48 -26.39
C ASP A 43 -14.69 18.54 -27.45
N ILE A 44 -15.93 18.56 -27.93
CA ILE A 44 -16.44 19.46 -28.97
C ILE A 44 -17.67 20.17 -28.44
N LEU A 45 -17.67 21.50 -28.55
CA LEU A 45 -18.78 22.37 -28.19
C LEU A 45 -19.43 22.97 -29.42
N GLU A 46 -20.72 22.69 -29.58
CA GLU A 46 -21.60 23.19 -30.63
C GLU A 46 -22.58 24.18 -29.97
N GLU A 47 -22.23 25.47 -29.98
CA GLU A 47 -22.95 26.52 -29.25
C GLU A 47 -24.35 26.78 -29.81
N ASP A 48 -24.53 26.68 -31.13
CA ASP A 48 -25.82 26.88 -31.81
C ASP A 48 -26.89 25.87 -31.35
N ASP A 49 -26.47 24.64 -31.07
CA ASP A 49 -27.34 23.54 -30.63
C ASP A 49 -27.35 23.35 -29.10
N GLN A 50 -26.63 24.23 -28.36
CA GLN A 50 -26.33 24.05 -26.93
C GLN A 50 -25.92 22.62 -26.60
N ARG A 51 -24.99 22.09 -27.40
CA ARG A 51 -24.64 20.69 -27.42
C ARG A 51 -23.15 20.52 -27.20
N GLN A 52 -22.79 19.53 -26.39
CA GLN A 52 -21.41 19.15 -26.15
C GLN A 52 -21.24 17.65 -26.39
N LEU A 53 -20.24 17.32 -27.21
CA LEU A 53 -19.87 15.95 -27.55
C LEU A 53 -18.49 15.63 -26.98
N ILE A 54 -18.46 14.69 -26.03
CA ILE A 54 -17.23 14.23 -25.40
C ILE A 54 -16.99 12.77 -25.81
N THR A 55 -15.93 12.53 -26.57
CA THR A 55 -15.50 11.20 -27.00
C THR A 55 -14.26 10.79 -26.23
N ILE A 56 -14.40 9.77 -25.40
CA ILE A 56 -13.33 9.16 -24.63
C ILE A 56 -12.82 7.93 -25.39
N THR A 57 -11.51 7.84 -25.56
CA THR A 57 -10.86 6.69 -26.21
C THR A 57 -9.87 6.09 -25.21
N PRO A 58 -10.29 5.07 -24.44
CA PRO A 58 -9.40 4.37 -23.52
C PRO A 58 -8.21 3.78 -24.26
N ARG A 59 -7.00 3.90 -23.70
CA ARG A 59 -5.77 3.32 -24.26
C ARG A 59 -5.09 2.47 -23.20
N TYR A 60 -4.88 1.20 -23.53
CA TYR A 60 -4.24 0.23 -22.65
C TYR A 60 -2.86 -0.16 -23.21
N PRO A 61 -1.82 -0.25 -22.36
CA PRO A 61 -0.53 -0.81 -22.74
C PRO A 61 -0.60 -2.28 -23.18
N ASP A 62 0.35 -2.75 -23.99
CA ASP A 62 0.40 -4.14 -24.48
C ASP A 62 0.61 -5.18 -23.36
N ASN A 63 1.14 -4.77 -22.21
CA ASN A 63 1.36 -5.62 -21.03
C ASN A 63 0.17 -5.61 -20.04
N THR A 64 -1.00 -5.16 -20.48
CA THR A 64 -2.25 -5.21 -19.71
C THR A 64 -2.75 -6.64 -19.59
N VAL A 65 -3.19 -7.04 -18.39
CA VAL A 65 -3.82 -8.33 -18.13
C VAL A 65 -5.22 -8.31 -18.74
N PRO A 66 -5.55 -9.24 -19.66
CA PRO A 66 -6.89 -9.31 -20.25
C PRO A 66 -7.99 -9.47 -19.20
N ASP A 67 -9.16 -8.90 -19.49
CA ASP A 67 -10.38 -8.98 -18.66
C ASP A 67 -10.27 -8.30 -17.29
N THR A 68 -9.30 -7.39 -17.14
CA THR A 68 -9.15 -6.56 -15.94
C THR A 68 -9.55 -5.11 -16.18
N GLU A 69 -9.86 -4.75 -17.43
CA GLU A 69 -10.17 -3.39 -17.85
C GLU A 69 -11.64 -3.03 -17.63
N TRP A 70 -11.89 -2.09 -16.72
CA TRP A 70 -13.22 -1.50 -16.55
C TRP A 70 -13.15 0.02 -16.45
N CYS A 71 -14.27 0.67 -16.76
CA CYS A 71 -14.42 2.11 -16.71
C CYS A 71 -15.66 2.47 -15.91
N VAL A 72 -15.54 3.45 -15.02
CA VAL A 72 -16.69 4.11 -14.39
C VAL A 72 -16.74 5.54 -14.90
N VAL A 73 -17.87 5.88 -15.50
CA VAL A 73 -18.20 7.25 -15.87
C VAL A 73 -19.16 7.78 -14.82
N SER A 74 -18.80 8.86 -14.15
CA SER A 74 -19.62 9.49 -13.13
C SER A 74 -19.94 10.93 -13.48
N VAL A 75 -21.14 11.39 -13.19
CA VAL A 75 -21.57 12.77 -13.46
C VAL A 75 -22.18 13.39 -12.22
N ILE A 76 -21.81 14.63 -11.95
CA ILE A 76 -22.37 15.43 -10.87
C ILE A 76 -22.62 16.88 -11.30
N GLY A 77 -23.76 17.44 -10.89
CA GLY A 77 -24.19 18.77 -11.26
C GLY A 77 -23.59 19.88 -10.40
N SER A 78 -23.51 21.08 -10.97
CA SER A 78 -23.03 22.34 -10.38
C SER A 78 -21.51 22.44 -10.13
N GLU A 79 -20.94 23.61 -10.42
CA GLU A 79 -19.54 23.98 -10.12
C GLU A 79 -19.16 23.76 -8.64
N ALA A 80 -20.13 23.85 -7.73
CA ALA A 80 -19.90 23.71 -6.29
C ALA A 80 -20.10 22.28 -5.79
N ALA A 81 -21.19 21.62 -6.20
CA ALA A 81 -21.42 20.23 -5.81
C ALA A 81 -20.54 19.25 -6.62
N SER A 82 -19.89 19.66 -7.70
CA SER A 82 -18.80 18.86 -8.28
C SER A 82 -17.54 18.84 -7.41
N VAL A 83 -17.30 19.88 -6.60
CA VAL A 83 -16.14 19.96 -5.70
C VAL A 83 -16.35 19.09 -4.47
N VAL A 84 -17.54 19.19 -3.88
CA VAL A 84 -17.83 18.49 -2.62
C VAL A 84 -18.61 17.20 -2.87
N GLY A 85 -19.48 17.13 -3.86
CA GLY A 85 -20.25 15.94 -4.20
C GLY A 85 -19.45 14.79 -4.83
N ALA A 86 -18.41 15.06 -5.63
CA ALA A 86 -17.47 14.01 -6.08
C ALA A 86 -16.55 13.57 -4.94
N SER A 87 -16.23 14.49 -4.04
CA SER A 87 -15.56 14.25 -2.75
C SER A 87 -16.47 13.53 -1.73
N ILE A 88 -17.79 13.55 -1.93
CA ILE A 88 -18.84 12.90 -1.10
C ILE A 88 -19.25 11.55 -1.67
N ALA A 89 -19.15 11.33 -2.97
CA ALA A 89 -19.33 9.97 -3.50
C ALA A 89 -18.39 8.95 -2.82
N ASP A 90 -17.30 9.46 -2.26
CA ASP A 90 -16.38 8.79 -1.36
C ASP A 90 -16.35 9.50 0.02
N VAL A 91 -17.53 9.79 0.63
CA VAL A 91 -17.64 10.40 1.99
C VAL A 91 -16.74 9.66 2.98
N GLU A 92 -16.64 8.33 2.86
CA GLU A 92 -15.81 7.49 3.71
C GLU A 92 -14.30 7.80 3.59
N SER A 93 -13.83 8.35 2.47
CA SER A 93 -12.42 8.71 2.29
C SER A 93 -12.07 10.12 2.80
N LEU A 94 -12.96 11.10 2.63
CA LEU A 94 -12.71 12.50 3.03
C LEU A 94 -13.25 12.88 4.42
N ILE A 95 -14.40 12.36 4.85
CA ILE A 95 -14.87 12.43 6.25
C ILE A 95 -14.43 11.12 6.93
N SER A 96 -13.12 10.95 7.01
CA SER A 96 -12.51 9.78 7.61
C SER A 96 -12.05 10.06 9.04
N MET A 97 -12.05 9.03 9.87
CA MET A 97 -11.57 9.11 11.25
C MET A 97 -10.06 9.44 11.26
N PRO A 98 -9.62 10.52 11.93
CA PRO A 98 -8.21 10.88 11.99
C PRO A 98 -7.35 9.79 12.65
N LYS A 99 -6.26 9.44 11.97
CA LYS A 99 -5.35 8.34 12.36
C LYS A 99 -3.90 8.79 12.27
N GLY A 100 -3.03 8.00 12.89
CA GLY A 100 -1.60 8.22 12.84
C GLY A 100 -1.06 9.28 13.79
N CYS A 101 -0.03 9.99 13.33
CA CYS A 101 0.73 11.01 14.04
C CYS A 101 0.02 12.39 13.93
N GLY A 102 0.55 13.44 14.55
CA GLY A 102 -0.09 14.77 14.53
C GLY A 102 -0.23 15.33 13.11
N GLU A 103 0.81 15.13 12.29
CA GLU A 103 0.78 15.50 10.88
C GLU A 103 -0.38 14.81 10.12
N GLN A 104 -0.51 13.48 10.24
CA GLN A 104 -1.60 12.74 9.58
C GLN A 104 -2.98 13.06 10.13
N THR A 105 -3.06 13.32 11.44
CA THR A 105 -4.31 13.73 12.09
C THR A 105 -4.82 15.01 11.44
N MET A 106 -3.94 16.01 11.26
CA MET A 106 -4.29 17.26 10.59
C MET A 106 -4.55 17.10 9.09
N MET A 107 -3.84 16.20 8.41
CA MET A 107 -4.09 15.87 7.01
C MET A 107 -5.50 15.34 6.75
N ILE A 108 -6.10 14.65 7.73
CA ILE A 108 -7.45 14.09 7.62
C ILE A 108 -8.49 15.07 8.18
N MET A 109 -8.19 15.70 9.32
CA MET A 109 -9.13 16.59 10.02
C MET A 109 -9.40 17.87 9.23
N ALA A 110 -8.39 18.47 8.59
CA ALA A 110 -8.57 19.73 7.88
C ALA A 110 -9.52 19.61 6.67
N PRO A 111 -9.34 18.65 5.72
CA PRO A 111 -10.31 18.44 4.65
C PRO A 111 -11.72 18.16 5.17
N ALA A 112 -11.86 17.32 6.20
CA ALA A 112 -13.15 16.98 6.80
C ALA A 112 -13.87 18.23 7.35
N LEU A 113 -13.15 19.14 8.00
CA LEU A 113 -13.70 20.38 8.54
C LEU A 113 -14.24 21.30 7.43
N TYR A 114 -13.43 21.55 6.39
CA TYR A 114 -13.84 22.44 5.30
C TYR A 114 -14.97 21.83 4.45
N ALA A 115 -14.95 20.52 4.23
CA ALA A 115 -16.05 19.80 3.59
C ALA A 115 -17.34 19.90 4.40
N TYR A 116 -17.28 19.69 5.72
CA TYR A 116 -18.42 19.86 6.62
C TYR A 116 -18.98 21.29 6.57
N LYS A 117 -18.12 22.32 6.65
CA LYS A 117 -18.54 23.73 6.62
C LYS A 117 -19.31 24.04 5.34
N TYR A 118 -18.82 23.60 4.20
CA TYR A 118 -19.49 23.77 2.93
C TYR A 118 -20.88 23.10 2.93
N LEU A 119 -20.95 21.83 3.36
CA LEU A 119 -22.20 21.06 3.34
C LEU A 119 -23.26 21.64 4.26
N LYS A 120 -22.83 22.17 5.41
CA LYS A 120 -23.68 22.90 6.33
C LYS A 120 -24.27 24.16 5.68
N ILE A 121 -23.45 24.95 4.97
CA ILE A 121 -23.91 26.21 4.36
C ILE A 121 -24.87 25.96 3.18
N LYS A 122 -24.67 24.88 2.43
CA LYS A 122 -25.53 24.51 1.29
C LYS A 122 -26.74 23.66 1.68
N ASN A 123 -26.94 23.34 2.96
CA ASN A 123 -28.02 22.48 3.46
C ASN A 123 -28.06 21.10 2.78
N MET A 124 -26.89 20.50 2.52
CA MET A 124 -26.78 19.19 1.84
C MET A 124 -26.36 18.06 2.79
N LEU A 125 -26.32 18.33 4.10
CA LEU A 125 -25.83 17.38 5.11
C LEU A 125 -27.01 16.63 5.75
N ASN A 126 -27.00 15.30 5.67
CA ASN A 126 -27.97 14.46 6.38
C ASN A 126 -27.65 14.43 7.89
N ASP A 127 -28.64 14.09 8.71
CA ASP A 127 -28.45 14.03 10.17
C ASP A 127 -27.45 12.95 10.61
N SER A 128 -27.36 11.82 9.89
CA SER A 128 -26.37 10.76 10.14
C SER A 128 -24.95 11.26 9.86
N ASP A 129 -24.71 11.77 8.65
CA ASP A 129 -23.40 12.28 8.21
C ASP A 129 -22.93 13.44 9.09
N ARG A 130 -23.87 14.26 9.58
CA ARG A 130 -23.60 15.31 10.56
C ARG A 130 -23.06 14.75 11.88
N GLY A 131 -23.70 13.71 12.41
CA GLY A 131 -23.28 13.07 13.65
C GLY A 131 -21.88 12.49 13.55
N ASP A 132 -21.61 11.78 12.45
CA ASP A 132 -20.31 11.16 12.20
C ASP A 132 -19.20 12.20 11.96
N ALA A 133 -19.46 13.23 11.16
CA ALA A 133 -18.50 14.31 10.92
C ALA A 133 -18.12 15.04 12.22
N LEU A 134 -19.10 15.37 13.08
CA LEU A 134 -18.83 16.02 14.37
C LEU A 134 -18.03 15.11 15.30
N LYS A 135 -18.35 13.81 15.33
CA LYS A 135 -17.60 12.82 16.10
C LYS A 135 -16.14 12.75 15.63
N TYR A 136 -15.90 12.66 14.33
CA TYR A 136 -14.53 12.59 13.79
C TYR A 136 -13.73 13.88 14.03
N LEU A 137 -14.36 15.05 13.96
CA LEU A 137 -13.72 16.32 14.29
C LEU A 137 -13.34 16.39 15.78
N LEU A 138 -14.22 15.93 16.69
CA LEU A 138 -13.92 15.86 18.13
C LEU A 138 -12.82 14.86 18.46
N GLU A 139 -12.85 13.67 17.86
CA GLU A 139 -11.79 12.66 18.01
C GLU A 139 -10.47 13.16 17.42
N GLY A 140 -10.49 13.86 16.28
CA GLY A 140 -9.33 14.52 15.70
C GLY A 140 -8.71 15.56 16.62
N TYR A 141 -9.54 16.44 17.19
CA TYR A 141 -9.11 17.41 18.19
C TYR A 141 -8.47 16.73 19.41
N GLY A 142 -9.15 15.75 20.01
CA GLY A 142 -8.63 15.02 21.17
C GLY A 142 -7.35 14.23 20.88
N ARG A 143 -7.18 13.75 19.65
CA ARG A 143 -5.96 13.07 19.19
C ARG A 143 -4.81 14.05 19.03
N GLU A 144 -5.04 15.18 18.37
CA GLU A 144 -4.01 16.19 18.12
C GLU A 144 -3.47 16.80 19.42
N LEU A 145 -4.31 16.94 20.45
CA LEU A 145 -3.88 17.36 21.78
C LEU A 145 -2.83 16.43 22.42
N LYS A 146 -2.73 15.17 22.02
CA LYS A 146 -1.67 14.27 22.51
C LYS A 146 -0.29 14.69 22.01
N PHE A 147 -0.23 15.38 20.87
CA PHE A 147 1.00 15.85 20.25
C PHE A 147 1.32 17.31 20.59
N ARG A 148 0.55 17.91 21.50
CA ARG A 148 0.79 19.24 22.07
C ARG A 148 1.81 19.16 23.20
N ASN A 149 2.83 20.01 23.14
CA ASN A 149 3.81 20.18 24.21
C ASN A 149 3.29 21.14 25.30
N GLU A 150 3.92 21.11 26.48
CA GLU A 150 3.55 21.97 27.62
C GLU A 150 3.66 23.48 27.30
N ASP A 151 4.56 23.84 26.39
CA ASP A 151 4.77 25.22 25.91
C ASP A 151 3.70 25.69 24.91
N GLY A 152 2.77 24.82 24.50
CA GLY A 152 1.70 25.10 23.55
C GLY A 152 2.05 24.79 22.10
N SER A 153 3.27 24.33 21.80
CA SER A 153 3.69 23.94 20.45
C SER A 153 3.16 22.56 20.05
N PHE A 154 2.99 22.33 18.74
CA PHE A 154 2.58 21.03 18.19
C PHE A 154 3.74 20.38 17.44
N ALA A 155 3.83 19.06 17.56
CA ALA A 155 4.84 18.24 16.89
C ALA A 155 4.19 17.03 16.20
N ALA A 156 4.90 16.36 15.29
CA ALA A 156 4.38 15.16 14.65
C ALA A 156 4.18 13.99 15.64
N PHE A 157 5.05 13.88 16.65
CA PHE A 157 5.03 12.80 17.65
C PHE A 157 5.19 13.35 19.06
N GLU A 158 4.76 12.58 20.05
CA GLU A 158 4.93 12.90 21.46
C GLU A 158 6.42 13.11 21.82
N LYS A 159 6.67 14.06 22.73
CA LYS A 159 8.02 14.37 23.28
C LYS A 159 9.04 14.85 22.24
N ARG A 160 8.59 15.30 21.07
CA ARG A 160 9.43 16.01 20.09
C ARG A 160 9.30 17.52 20.25
N PRO A 161 10.34 18.29 19.89
CA PRO A 161 10.24 19.74 19.87
C PRO A 161 9.20 20.18 18.84
N GLY A 162 8.49 21.27 19.14
CA GLY A 162 7.44 21.79 18.26
C GLY A 162 7.97 22.28 16.92
N ASN A 163 7.12 22.18 15.89
CA ASN A 163 7.39 22.70 14.55
C ASN A 163 6.59 24.01 14.34
N VAL A 164 7.22 25.03 13.77
CA VAL A 164 6.59 26.34 13.56
C VAL A 164 5.42 26.22 12.59
N TRP A 165 5.64 25.57 11.45
CA TRP A 165 4.62 25.42 10.43
C TRP A 165 3.45 24.54 10.90
N LEU A 166 3.72 23.39 11.52
CA LEU A 166 2.66 22.49 12.00
C LEU A 166 1.82 23.18 13.07
N THR A 167 2.46 23.89 14.00
CA THR A 167 1.75 24.67 15.03
C THR A 167 0.85 25.74 14.39
N ALA A 168 1.34 26.47 13.39
CA ALA A 168 0.54 27.46 12.67
C ALA A 168 -0.65 26.82 11.93
N PHE A 169 -0.42 25.67 11.26
CA PHE A 169 -1.47 24.95 10.54
C PHE A 169 -2.55 24.37 11.49
N VAL A 170 -2.14 23.75 12.59
CA VAL A 170 -3.06 23.24 13.64
C VAL A 170 -3.91 24.39 14.18
N LEU A 171 -3.29 25.52 14.54
CA LEU A 171 -4.00 26.68 15.08
C LEU A 171 -4.98 27.28 14.06
N LYS A 172 -4.57 27.42 12.80
CA LYS A 172 -5.45 27.86 11.70
C LYS A 172 -6.72 27.00 11.65
N VAL A 173 -6.55 25.68 11.63
CA VAL A 173 -7.68 24.72 11.56
C VAL A 173 -8.51 24.74 12.84
N PHE A 174 -7.90 24.80 14.02
CA PHE A 174 -8.61 24.84 15.31
C PHE A 174 -9.42 26.12 15.51
N CYS A 175 -8.89 27.27 15.07
CA CYS A 175 -9.61 28.53 15.08
C CYS A 175 -10.86 28.45 14.21
N GLU A 176 -10.77 27.85 13.03
CA GLU A 176 -11.93 27.62 12.17
C GLU A 176 -12.89 26.57 12.75
N ALA A 177 -12.35 25.50 13.36
CA ALA A 177 -13.13 24.41 13.94
C ALA A 177 -14.00 24.86 15.12
N ARG A 178 -13.64 25.96 15.80
CA ARG A 178 -14.42 26.54 16.92
C ARG A 178 -15.84 26.94 16.54
N ASN A 179 -16.11 27.19 15.26
CA ASN A 179 -17.45 27.46 14.74
C ASN A 179 -18.33 26.18 14.60
N VAL A 180 -17.73 25.01 14.82
CA VAL A 180 -18.32 23.69 14.58
C VAL A 180 -18.27 22.81 15.83
N ILE A 181 -17.14 22.76 16.53
CA ILE A 181 -16.88 21.97 17.74
C ILE A 181 -16.37 22.86 18.88
N ASP A 182 -16.47 22.38 20.13
CA ASP A 182 -15.95 23.10 21.29
C ASP A 182 -14.43 22.94 21.38
N VAL A 183 -13.70 24.03 21.09
CA VAL A 183 -12.24 24.11 21.15
C VAL A 183 -11.84 25.04 22.29
N SER A 184 -11.04 24.52 23.23
CA SER A 184 -10.58 25.29 24.39
C SER A 184 -9.73 26.50 23.98
N ALA A 185 -10.07 27.67 24.54
CA ALA A 185 -9.36 28.92 24.29
C ALA A 185 -7.88 28.86 24.73
N ASP A 186 -7.57 28.16 25.84
CA ASP A 186 -6.18 27.98 26.33
C ASP A 186 -5.27 27.32 25.29
N VAL A 187 -5.82 26.39 24.51
CA VAL A 187 -5.07 25.69 23.46
C VAL A 187 -4.63 26.67 22.38
N ILE A 188 -5.55 27.53 21.94
CA ILE A 188 -5.29 28.54 20.92
C ILE A 188 -4.36 29.64 21.47
N GLU A 189 -4.64 30.17 22.66
CA GLU A 189 -3.88 31.28 23.24
C GLU A 189 -2.41 30.92 23.51
N LYS A 190 -2.14 29.74 24.09
CA LYS A 190 -0.76 29.27 24.31
C LYS A 190 -0.03 28.99 23.01
N GLY A 191 -0.70 28.36 22.03
CA GLY A 191 -0.08 28.10 20.73
C GLY A 191 0.28 29.39 19.99
N LEU A 192 -0.62 30.38 19.97
CA LEU A 192 -0.35 31.68 19.35
C LEU A 192 0.75 32.46 20.09
N SER A 193 0.79 32.37 21.42
CA SER A 193 1.86 32.98 22.22
C SER A 193 3.22 32.34 21.95
N TRP A 194 3.26 31.01 21.83
CA TRP A 194 4.47 30.28 21.46
C TRP A 194 4.95 30.68 20.06
N LEU A 195 4.05 30.73 19.07
CA LEU A 195 4.39 31.17 17.72
C LEU A 195 4.94 32.61 17.71
N SER A 196 4.31 33.53 18.44
CA SER A 196 4.77 34.91 18.56
C SER A 196 6.22 34.97 19.09
N ALA A 197 6.57 34.11 20.04
CA ALA A 197 7.93 34.01 20.59
C ALA A 197 8.98 33.51 19.58
N GLN A 198 8.57 32.81 18.51
CA GLN A 198 9.49 32.33 17.45
C GLN A 198 9.81 33.39 16.38
N GLN A 199 9.24 34.60 16.47
CA GLN A 199 9.48 35.65 15.50
C GLN A 199 10.91 36.21 15.63
N LYS A 200 11.62 36.36 14.50
CA LYS A 200 12.95 36.96 14.47
C LYS A 200 12.91 38.48 14.64
N PRO A 201 14.06 39.12 14.97
CA PRO A 201 14.14 40.57 15.09
C PRO A 201 13.70 41.33 13.83
N ASP A 202 13.98 40.76 12.65
CA ASP A 202 13.59 41.28 11.34
C ASP A 202 12.09 41.10 11.01
N GLY A 203 11.32 40.44 11.88
CA GLY A 203 9.90 40.16 11.68
C GLY A 203 9.61 38.83 10.97
N SER A 204 10.64 38.12 10.51
CA SER A 204 10.49 36.86 9.77
C SER A 204 10.27 35.65 10.67
N PHE A 205 9.64 34.62 10.10
CA PHE A 205 9.55 33.27 10.67
C PHE A 205 10.39 32.29 9.85
N ARG A 206 11.00 31.33 10.53
CA ARG A 206 11.71 30.20 9.92
C ARG A 206 11.40 28.93 10.69
N GLU A 207 11.37 27.82 9.97
CA GLU A 207 11.23 26.52 10.62
C GLU A 207 12.46 26.23 11.48
N LEU A 208 12.22 25.70 12.68
CA LEU A 208 13.25 25.37 13.66
C LEU A 208 13.64 23.90 13.58
N ASN A 209 12.68 23.03 13.26
CA ASN A 209 12.83 21.58 13.25
C ASN A 209 12.31 21.00 11.93
N PRO A 210 13.00 20.02 11.31
CA PRO A 210 12.56 19.42 10.06
C PRO A 210 11.21 18.72 10.25
N ILE A 211 10.26 19.05 9.36
CA ILE A 211 8.94 18.39 9.29
C ILE A 211 9.10 17.06 8.56
N LEU A 212 8.41 16.03 9.04
CA LEU A 212 8.64 14.65 8.63
C LEU A 212 7.87 14.30 7.36
N HIS A 213 6.64 14.82 7.23
CA HIS A 213 5.92 14.81 5.96
C HIS A 213 6.24 16.04 5.14
N ARG A 214 7.23 15.93 4.24
CA ARG A 214 7.66 17.07 3.41
C ARG A 214 6.55 17.56 2.47
N GLU A 215 5.63 16.69 2.07
CA GLU A 215 4.47 17.05 1.24
C GLU A 215 3.43 17.91 1.99
N MET A 216 3.33 17.78 3.32
CA MET A 216 2.49 18.67 4.14
C MET A 216 3.00 20.11 4.14
N LEU A 217 4.30 20.35 3.94
CA LEU A 217 4.84 21.70 3.84
C LEU A 217 4.53 22.39 2.51
N GLY A 218 4.08 21.66 1.48
CA GLY A 218 4.11 22.15 0.12
C GLY A 218 5.50 22.72 -0.24
N ILE A 219 5.55 23.87 -0.91
CA ILE A 219 6.79 24.65 -1.15
C ILE A 219 6.82 25.86 -0.22
N ILE A 220 6.63 25.66 1.08
CA ILE A 220 6.99 26.68 2.06
C ILE A 220 8.50 26.60 2.31
N HIS A 221 9.27 26.82 1.25
CA HIS A 221 10.72 26.96 1.30
C HIS A 221 11.07 28.45 1.33
N GLY A 222 11.77 28.84 2.39
CA GLY A 222 12.26 30.20 2.56
C GLY A 222 11.44 31.02 3.55
N ALA A 223 12.11 32.03 4.11
CA ALA A 223 11.53 32.86 5.17
C ALA A 223 10.28 33.62 4.72
N MET A 224 10.13 33.93 3.42
CA MET A 224 8.97 34.67 2.90
C MET A 224 7.67 33.84 2.98
N ALA A 225 7.66 32.64 2.40
CA ALA A 225 6.48 31.78 2.43
C ALA A 225 6.09 31.41 3.86
N MET A 226 7.09 31.10 4.72
CA MET A 226 6.84 30.76 6.12
C MET A 226 6.22 31.94 6.88
N THR A 227 6.76 33.15 6.69
CA THR A 227 6.23 34.36 7.33
C THR A 227 4.81 34.67 6.85
N ALA A 228 4.53 34.51 5.54
CA ALA A 228 3.20 34.73 4.99
C ALA A 228 2.16 33.72 5.51
N PHE A 229 2.53 32.44 5.63
CA PHE A 229 1.65 31.40 6.17
C PHE A 229 1.35 31.60 7.67
N VAL A 230 2.37 31.94 8.46
CA VAL A 230 2.19 32.24 9.89
C VAL A 230 1.33 33.50 10.07
N LEU A 231 1.58 34.55 9.29
CA LEU A 231 0.75 35.76 9.28
C LEU A 231 -0.71 35.44 8.95
N LEU A 232 -0.94 34.63 7.92
CA LEU A 232 -2.27 34.18 7.53
C LEU A 232 -2.98 33.46 8.68
N SER A 233 -2.27 32.55 9.37
CA SER A 233 -2.79 31.80 10.52
C SER A 233 -3.22 32.74 11.66
N PHE A 234 -2.41 33.76 11.97
CA PHE A 234 -2.78 34.79 12.95
C PHE A 234 -4.03 35.58 12.54
N GLN A 235 -4.14 35.96 11.26
CA GLN A 235 -5.25 36.76 10.77
C GLN A 235 -6.56 35.98 10.69
N GLU A 236 -6.55 34.74 10.23
CA GLU A 236 -7.73 33.87 10.22
C GLU A 236 -8.20 33.58 11.65
N CYS A 237 -7.28 33.30 12.58
CA CYS A 237 -7.62 33.14 13.99
C CYS A 237 -8.22 34.43 14.60
N ALA A 238 -7.68 35.60 14.26
CA ALA A 238 -8.20 36.87 14.73
C ALA A 238 -9.58 37.21 14.15
N ALA A 239 -9.87 36.77 12.93
CA ALA A 239 -11.19 36.90 12.33
C ALA A 239 -12.20 35.92 12.95
N ALA A 240 -11.76 34.72 13.32
CA ALA A 240 -12.61 33.68 13.90
C ALA A 240 -12.86 33.86 15.42
N SER A 241 -12.02 34.63 16.15
CA SER A 241 -12.15 34.76 17.59
C SER A 241 -11.73 36.12 18.16
N PRO A 242 -12.53 36.72 19.07
CA PRO A 242 -12.17 37.96 19.77
C PRO A 242 -11.16 37.77 20.92
N THR A 243 -10.74 36.53 21.23
CA THR A 243 -9.82 36.21 22.34
C THR A 243 -8.34 36.17 21.92
N VAL A 244 -7.94 36.99 20.96
CA VAL A 244 -6.53 37.10 20.55
C VAL A 244 -5.74 37.83 21.65
N PRO A 245 -4.65 37.25 22.20
CA PRO A 245 -3.77 37.95 23.14
C PRO A 245 -3.33 39.33 22.64
N GLN A 246 -3.44 40.36 23.50
CA GLN A 246 -3.15 41.77 23.15
C GLN A 246 -1.76 42.01 22.52
N GLY A 247 -0.77 41.13 22.79
CA GLY A 247 0.59 41.22 22.23
C GLY A 247 0.73 40.79 20.76
N ILE A 248 -0.25 40.07 20.19
CA ILE A 248 -0.15 39.50 18.84
C ILE A 248 -0.23 40.57 17.75
N HIS A 249 -0.88 41.71 18.02
CA HIS A 249 -0.94 42.83 17.06
C HIS A 249 0.44 43.34 16.64
N LEU A 250 1.41 43.36 17.58
CA LEU A 250 2.79 43.74 17.24
C LEU A 250 3.47 42.68 16.37
N THR A 251 3.26 41.40 16.65
CA THR A 251 3.79 40.29 15.84
C THR A 251 3.26 40.36 14.40
N ILE A 252 1.95 40.59 14.24
CA ILE A 252 1.29 40.79 12.95
C ILE A 252 1.91 41.98 12.21
N ALA A 253 2.02 43.14 12.87
CA ALA A 253 2.57 44.35 12.25
C ALA A 253 4.03 44.17 11.78
N ARG A 254 4.86 43.48 12.57
CA ARG A 254 6.25 43.18 12.21
C ARG A 254 6.35 42.20 11.03
N ALA A 255 5.49 41.17 11.01
CA ALA A 255 5.44 40.23 9.90
C ALA A 255 4.96 40.90 8.60
N GLN A 256 3.95 41.77 8.70
CA GLN A 256 3.48 42.59 7.58
C GLN A 256 4.57 43.52 7.06
N PHE A 257 5.33 44.17 7.94
CA PHE A 257 6.45 45.03 7.56
C PHE A 257 7.52 44.24 6.80
N TYR A 258 7.91 43.07 7.31
CA TYR A 258 8.90 42.20 6.64
C TYR A 258 8.44 41.78 5.24
N ILE A 259 7.17 41.38 5.08
CA ILE A 259 6.61 40.99 3.78
C ILE A 259 6.59 42.20 2.84
N ARG A 260 6.14 43.37 3.32
CA ARG A 260 6.05 44.62 2.56
C ARG A 260 7.39 45.03 1.94
N GLU A 261 8.47 44.97 2.72
CA GLU A 261 9.82 45.36 2.28
C GLU A 261 10.31 44.48 1.12
N LYS A 262 9.85 43.22 1.07
CA LYS A 262 10.31 42.21 0.12
C LYS A 262 9.30 41.86 -0.96
N LEU A 263 8.21 42.62 -1.09
CA LEU A 263 7.17 42.37 -2.10
C LEU A 263 7.74 42.38 -3.52
N ASP A 264 8.66 43.29 -3.81
CA ASP A 264 9.25 43.46 -5.15
C ASP A 264 10.27 42.35 -5.49
N ASP A 265 10.74 41.59 -4.49
CA ASP A 265 11.69 40.48 -4.66
C ASP A 265 10.99 39.13 -4.95
N ILE A 266 9.65 39.10 -4.89
CA ILE A 266 8.88 37.87 -5.10
C ILE A 266 8.91 37.49 -6.58
N LYS A 267 9.50 36.33 -6.90
CA LYS A 267 9.55 35.76 -8.26
C LYS A 267 8.67 34.53 -8.44
N VAL A 268 8.26 33.91 -7.34
CA VAL A 268 7.54 32.63 -7.34
C VAL A 268 6.04 32.92 -7.25
N PRO A 269 5.22 32.53 -8.25
CA PRO A 269 3.77 32.79 -8.27
C PRO A 269 3.03 32.31 -7.01
N TYR A 270 3.40 31.14 -6.49
CA TYR A 270 2.86 30.61 -5.22
C TYR A 270 3.05 31.58 -4.05
N VAL A 271 4.26 32.12 -3.88
CA VAL A 271 4.57 33.05 -2.79
C VAL A 271 3.83 34.37 -2.99
N ALA A 272 3.65 34.83 -4.23
CA ALA A 272 2.85 36.01 -4.54
C ALA A 272 1.37 35.81 -4.17
N ALA A 273 0.81 34.63 -4.44
CA ALA A 273 -0.58 34.31 -4.11
C ALA A 273 -0.81 34.24 -2.60
N LEU A 274 0.06 33.53 -1.87
CA LEU A 274 -0.02 33.40 -0.42
C LEU A 274 0.15 34.76 0.29
N THR A 275 1.10 35.59 -0.16
CA THR A 275 1.35 36.92 0.41
C THR A 275 0.20 37.89 0.13
N ALA A 276 -0.35 37.88 -1.09
CA ALA A 276 -1.54 38.67 -1.44
C ALA A 276 -2.77 38.27 -0.61
N TYR A 277 -2.97 36.97 -0.37
CA TYR A 277 -4.06 36.52 0.48
C TYR A 277 -3.89 36.94 1.95
N ALA A 278 -2.70 36.74 2.53
CA ALA A 278 -2.42 37.18 3.90
C ALA A 278 -2.60 38.71 4.06
N LEU A 279 -2.08 39.51 3.12
CA LEU A 279 -2.25 40.97 3.19
C LEU A 279 -3.69 41.43 2.90
N SER A 280 -4.55 40.60 2.32
CA SER A 280 -5.95 40.96 2.02
C SER A 280 -6.81 41.24 3.26
N PHE A 281 -6.44 40.69 4.42
CA PHE A 281 -7.16 40.89 5.70
C PHE A 281 -6.94 42.28 6.30
N SER A 282 -5.92 43.02 5.88
CA SER A 282 -5.62 44.36 6.39
C SER A 282 -5.88 45.43 5.33
N PRO A 283 -6.74 46.43 5.58
CA PRO A 283 -6.95 47.52 4.64
C PRO A 283 -5.69 48.39 4.56
N GLY A 284 -5.29 48.79 3.35
CA GLY A 284 -4.13 49.67 3.15
C GLY A 284 -3.50 49.59 1.76
N PRO A 285 -2.44 50.38 1.50
CA PRO A 285 -1.73 50.37 0.22
C PRO A 285 -1.05 49.02 -0.08
N ASP A 286 -0.64 48.29 0.96
CA ASP A 286 0.00 46.97 0.81
C ASP A 286 -0.93 45.93 0.18
N ARG A 287 -2.22 46.02 0.51
CA ARG A 287 -3.25 45.13 -0.04
C ARG A 287 -3.34 45.32 -1.56
N GLN A 288 -3.30 46.56 -2.02
CA GLN A 288 -3.32 46.88 -3.45
C GLN A 288 -2.00 46.47 -4.14
N LYS A 289 -0.85 46.83 -3.55
CA LYS A 289 0.47 46.50 -4.10
C LYS A 289 0.68 44.99 -4.21
N SER A 290 0.34 44.22 -3.18
CA SER A 290 0.46 42.76 -3.22
C SER A 290 -0.46 42.11 -4.26
N MET A 291 -1.67 42.65 -4.47
CA MET A 291 -2.56 42.21 -5.54
C MET A 291 -1.99 42.50 -6.93
N GLU A 292 -1.35 43.65 -7.13
CA GLU A 292 -0.66 43.98 -8.38
C GLU A 292 0.53 43.04 -8.63
N THR A 293 1.34 42.76 -7.60
CA THR A 293 2.42 41.77 -7.65
C THR A 293 1.90 40.39 -8.02
N LEU A 294 0.78 39.94 -7.43
CA LEU A 294 0.14 38.68 -7.79
C LEU A 294 -0.27 38.68 -9.25
N LYS A 295 -1.01 39.70 -9.71
CA LYS A 295 -1.49 39.79 -11.11
C LYS A 295 -0.36 39.73 -12.13
N ALA A 296 0.81 40.31 -11.82
CA ALA A 296 1.99 40.25 -12.68
C ALA A 296 2.57 38.83 -12.85
N HIS A 297 2.29 37.91 -11.92
CA HIS A 297 2.79 36.53 -11.92
C HIS A 297 1.74 35.50 -12.35
N LEU A 298 0.51 35.92 -12.63
CA LEU A 298 -0.56 35.03 -13.08
C LEU A 298 -0.38 34.66 -14.55
N LEU A 299 -0.74 33.42 -14.86
CA LEU A 299 -0.80 32.89 -16.21
C LEU A 299 -2.26 32.87 -16.66
N GLU A 300 -2.56 33.63 -17.72
CA GLU A 300 -3.87 33.66 -18.35
C GLU A 300 -3.89 32.80 -19.61
N ASP A 301 -4.84 31.86 -19.65
CA ASP A 301 -5.21 31.13 -20.85
C ASP A 301 -6.52 31.73 -21.39
N THR A 302 -6.39 32.56 -22.42
CA THR A 302 -7.52 33.23 -23.08
C THR A 302 -8.40 32.28 -23.88
N GLU A 303 -7.86 31.14 -24.33
CA GLU A 303 -8.59 30.15 -25.12
C GLU A 303 -9.57 29.37 -24.24
N MET A 304 -9.12 29.03 -23.04
CA MET A 304 -9.85 28.22 -22.08
C MET A 304 -10.52 29.05 -20.96
N ASN A 305 -10.37 30.38 -21.01
CA ASN A 305 -10.84 31.37 -20.04
C ASN A 305 -10.47 31.00 -18.61
N SER A 306 -9.17 30.80 -18.37
CA SER A 306 -8.63 30.37 -17.08
C SER A 306 -7.43 31.19 -16.63
N LEU A 307 -7.31 31.35 -15.31
CA LEU A 307 -6.16 31.95 -14.63
C LEU A 307 -5.53 30.90 -13.71
N SER A 308 -4.21 30.92 -13.59
CA SER A 308 -3.47 29.97 -12.75
C SER A 308 -2.11 30.52 -12.33
N THR A 309 -1.49 29.88 -11.35
CA THR A 309 -0.11 30.15 -10.94
C THR A 309 0.92 29.25 -11.65
N GLY A 310 0.48 28.30 -12.49
CA GLY A 310 1.35 27.34 -13.19
C GLY A 310 0.61 26.51 -14.25
N TYR A 311 1.38 25.83 -15.12
CA TYR A 311 0.85 25.10 -16.28
C TYR A 311 0.60 23.61 -16.04
N GLU A 312 1.41 22.95 -15.20
CA GLU A 312 1.43 21.48 -15.09
C GLU A 312 0.50 20.94 -14.01
N ALA A 313 -0.20 21.82 -13.30
CA ALA A 313 -1.08 21.49 -12.18
C ALA A 313 -0.41 20.59 -11.13
N THR A 314 0.86 20.89 -10.84
CA THR A 314 1.53 20.33 -9.67
C THR A 314 0.77 20.75 -8.40
N GLY A 315 0.96 20.05 -7.27
CA GLY A 315 0.29 20.44 -6.02
C GLY A 315 0.54 21.91 -5.63
N VAL A 316 1.69 22.44 -6.02
CA VAL A 316 2.09 23.86 -5.84
C VAL A 316 1.22 24.80 -6.67
N ASP A 317 0.95 24.43 -7.91
CA ASP A 317 0.15 25.22 -8.82
C ASP A 317 -1.30 25.22 -8.36
N VAL A 318 -1.80 24.09 -7.86
CA VAL A 318 -3.14 23.98 -7.28
C VAL A 318 -3.27 24.81 -6.01
N GLU A 319 -2.33 24.69 -5.08
CA GLU A 319 -2.32 25.45 -3.82
C GLU A 319 -2.19 26.96 -4.09
N GLY A 320 -1.26 27.35 -4.95
CA GLY A 320 -1.04 28.75 -5.35
C GLY A 320 -2.25 29.34 -6.06
N THR A 321 -2.87 28.60 -6.99
CA THR A 321 -4.09 29.03 -7.68
C THR A 321 -5.26 29.17 -6.71
N SER A 322 -5.34 28.30 -5.70
CA SER A 322 -6.37 28.36 -4.66
C SER A 322 -6.23 29.57 -3.74
N TYR A 323 -4.99 29.91 -3.33
CA TYR A 323 -4.74 31.17 -2.61
C TYR A 323 -5.02 32.40 -3.47
N ALA A 324 -4.68 32.36 -4.76
CA ALA A 324 -4.97 33.45 -5.68
C ALA A 324 -6.49 33.67 -5.79
N LEU A 325 -7.28 32.59 -5.88
CA LEU A 325 -8.74 32.65 -5.86
C LEU A 325 -9.25 33.29 -4.55
N LEU A 326 -8.78 32.83 -3.39
CA LEU A 326 -9.16 33.40 -2.09
C LEU A 326 -8.82 34.89 -1.97
N ALA A 327 -7.65 35.31 -2.48
CA ALA A 327 -7.25 36.72 -2.51
C ALA A 327 -8.19 37.57 -3.37
N HIS A 328 -8.62 37.08 -4.54
CA HIS A 328 -9.55 37.78 -5.44
C HIS A 328 -10.98 37.83 -4.85
N LEU A 329 -11.44 36.77 -4.21
CA LEU A 329 -12.71 36.75 -3.47
C LEU A 329 -12.75 37.82 -2.38
N LYS A 330 -11.67 38.01 -1.61
CA LYS A 330 -11.58 39.09 -0.60
C LYS A 330 -11.59 40.49 -1.21
N HIS A 331 -11.27 40.62 -2.50
CA HIS A 331 -11.36 41.86 -3.27
C HIS A 331 -12.68 42.01 -4.03
N ASN A 332 -13.63 41.08 -3.87
CA ASN A 332 -14.90 41.04 -4.60
C ASN A 332 -14.73 41.01 -6.14
N ASP A 333 -13.61 40.48 -6.64
CA ASP A 333 -13.35 40.33 -8.08
C ASP A 333 -13.88 38.97 -8.56
N MET A 334 -15.19 38.89 -8.80
CA MET A 334 -15.87 37.65 -9.19
C MET A 334 -15.52 37.20 -10.62
N ASP A 335 -15.25 38.14 -11.53
CA ASP A 335 -14.92 37.84 -12.92
C ASP A 335 -13.58 37.10 -13.02
N SER A 336 -12.56 37.59 -12.32
CA SER A 336 -11.26 36.89 -12.24
C SER A 336 -11.40 35.59 -11.44
N SER A 337 -12.20 35.58 -10.37
CA SER A 337 -12.45 34.40 -9.54
C SER A 337 -12.97 33.22 -10.36
N LYS A 338 -13.92 33.45 -11.28
CA LYS A 338 -14.45 32.42 -12.17
C LYS A 338 -13.36 31.75 -13.03
N LYS A 339 -12.37 32.52 -13.49
CA LYS A 339 -11.26 31.99 -14.31
C LYS A 339 -10.36 31.03 -13.51
N PHE A 340 -10.13 31.28 -12.23
CA PHE A 340 -9.39 30.34 -11.36
C PHE A 340 -10.18 29.05 -11.12
N VAL A 341 -11.48 29.17 -10.87
CA VAL A 341 -12.38 28.02 -10.68
C VAL A 341 -12.39 27.12 -11.91
N ASN A 342 -12.48 27.70 -13.11
CA ASN A 342 -12.39 26.97 -14.38
C ASN A 342 -11.10 26.14 -14.48
N TRP A 343 -9.98 26.67 -13.99
CA TRP A 343 -8.70 25.97 -14.00
C TRP A 343 -8.64 24.85 -12.96
N LEU A 344 -9.05 25.12 -11.71
CA LEU A 344 -9.04 24.15 -10.61
C LEU A 344 -9.94 22.95 -10.90
N LEU A 345 -11.14 23.18 -11.45
CA LEU A 345 -12.09 22.11 -11.75
C LEU A 345 -11.59 21.15 -12.85
N ARG A 346 -10.73 21.60 -13.77
CA ARG A 346 -10.15 20.77 -14.83
C ARG A 346 -8.99 19.90 -14.36
N HIS A 347 -8.27 20.34 -13.34
CA HIS A 347 -7.12 19.62 -12.79
C HIS A 347 -7.45 18.80 -11.54
N ARG A 348 -8.74 18.66 -11.23
CA ARG A 348 -9.24 17.81 -10.15
C ARG A 348 -9.23 16.33 -10.58
N SER A 349 -8.84 15.45 -9.66
CA SER A 349 -8.98 14.00 -9.89
C SER A 349 -10.45 13.56 -9.78
N ALA A 350 -10.77 12.36 -10.29
CA ALA A 350 -12.14 11.86 -10.27
C ALA A 350 -12.71 11.66 -8.85
N SER A 351 -11.86 11.38 -7.86
CA SER A 351 -12.22 11.19 -6.45
C SER A 351 -12.49 12.49 -5.69
N GLY A 352 -12.36 13.67 -6.32
CA GLY A 352 -12.54 14.95 -5.63
C GLY A 352 -11.27 15.55 -5.04
N SER A 353 -10.23 14.75 -4.81
CA SER A 353 -8.94 15.20 -4.28
C SER A 353 -8.02 15.82 -5.34
N PHE A 354 -7.03 16.59 -4.89
CA PHE A 354 -5.94 17.12 -5.71
C PHE A 354 -4.66 16.31 -5.48
N VAL A 355 -3.50 16.83 -5.90
CA VAL A 355 -2.24 16.08 -6.00
C VAL A 355 -1.66 15.76 -4.62
N SER A 356 -1.90 16.62 -3.62
CA SER A 356 -1.39 16.46 -2.25
C SER A 356 -2.49 16.71 -1.19
N THR A 357 -2.09 16.82 0.08
CA THR A 357 -3.03 17.14 1.15
C THR A 357 -3.30 18.64 1.28
N GLN A 358 -2.27 19.48 1.24
CA GLN A 358 -2.42 20.93 1.43
C GLN A 358 -3.19 21.60 0.29
N ASP A 359 -2.85 21.26 -0.95
CA ASP A 359 -3.55 21.76 -2.13
C ASP A 359 -5.02 21.34 -2.11
N THR A 360 -5.34 20.12 -1.67
CA THR A 360 -6.72 19.67 -1.49
C THR A 360 -7.45 20.51 -0.43
N VAL A 361 -6.83 20.73 0.75
CA VAL A 361 -7.43 21.56 1.82
C VAL A 361 -7.73 22.98 1.33
N VAL A 362 -6.74 23.64 0.73
CA VAL A 362 -6.86 25.04 0.30
C VAL A 362 -7.79 25.16 -0.90
N ALA A 363 -7.74 24.22 -1.85
CA ALA A 363 -8.66 24.21 -2.99
C ALA A 363 -10.11 24.00 -2.55
N LEU A 364 -10.36 23.09 -1.61
CA LEU A 364 -11.69 22.91 -1.02
C LEU A 364 -12.16 24.17 -0.31
N GLN A 365 -11.30 24.84 0.47
CA GLN A 365 -11.62 26.12 1.09
C GLN A 365 -11.99 27.17 0.04
N ALA A 366 -11.14 27.36 -0.98
CA ALA A 366 -11.30 28.40 -2.00
C ALA A 366 -12.57 28.20 -2.86
N LEU A 367 -12.79 26.98 -3.33
CA LEU A 367 -13.96 26.63 -4.14
C LEU A 367 -15.25 26.70 -3.31
N SER A 368 -15.19 26.34 -2.03
CA SER A 368 -16.30 26.51 -1.10
C SER A 368 -16.65 27.98 -0.91
N GLU A 369 -15.67 28.84 -0.63
CA GLU A 369 -15.91 30.29 -0.49
C GLU A 369 -16.46 30.92 -1.78
N TYR A 370 -15.91 30.56 -2.94
CA TYR A 370 -16.43 31.04 -4.23
C TYR A 370 -17.90 30.64 -4.40
N SER A 371 -18.25 29.39 -4.13
CA SER A 371 -19.62 28.90 -4.31
C SER A 371 -20.66 29.57 -3.40
N ILE A 372 -20.22 30.12 -2.26
CA ILE A 372 -21.09 30.81 -1.31
C ILE A 372 -21.39 32.23 -1.83
N GLN A 373 -20.40 32.86 -2.48
CA GLN A 373 -20.51 34.22 -3.01
C GLN A 373 -21.05 34.26 -4.44
N ALA A 374 -20.84 33.21 -5.23
CA ALA A 374 -21.28 33.11 -6.62
C ALA A 374 -22.76 32.71 -6.74
N SER A 375 -23.51 33.46 -7.55
CA SER A 375 -24.86 33.11 -7.98
C SER A 375 -24.81 32.25 -9.24
N THR A 376 -24.74 30.92 -9.10
CA THR A 376 -24.76 29.99 -10.24
C THR A 376 -26.18 29.60 -10.62
N ALA A 377 -26.50 29.58 -11.92
CA ALA A 377 -27.75 29.02 -12.42
C ALA A 377 -27.87 27.53 -12.07
N ALA A 378 -29.08 27.06 -11.81
CA ALA A 378 -29.30 25.64 -11.54
C ALA A 378 -29.07 24.83 -12.83
N PRO A 379 -28.34 23.71 -12.78
CA PRO A 379 -28.10 22.91 -13.98
C PRO A 379 -29.39 22.24 -14.46
N ASP A 380 -29.60 22.24 -15.78
CA ASP A 380 -30.59 21.45 -16.50
C ASP A 380 -29.93 20.86 -17.75
N ILE A 381 -29.14 19.81 -17.52
CA ILE A 381 -28.37 19.08 -18.52
C ILE A 381 -29.02 17.72 -18.73
N SER A 382 -29.27 17.38 -19.99
CA SER A 382 -29.76 16.07 -20.40
C SER A 382 -28.83 15.49 -21.45
N GLY A 383 -28.64 14.17 -21.45
CA GLY A 383 -27.70 13.55 -22.36
C GLY A 383 -27.79 12.04 -22.41
N VAL A 384 -26.92 11.45 -23.21
CA VAL A 384 -26.76 9.99 -23.32
C VAL A 384 -25.28 9.65 -23.28
N VAL A 385 -24.94 8.66 -22.46
CA VAL A 385 -23.65 7.98 -22.44
C VAL A 385 -23.77 6.72 -23.30
N LEU A 386 -23.00 6.66 -24.39
CA LEU A 386 -22.96 5.54 -25.32
C LEU A 386 -21.64 4.79 -25.11
N ALA A 387 -21.73 3.55 -24.64
CA ALA A 387 -20.61 2.60 -24.57
C ALA A 387 -21.03 1.30 -25.28
N ASP A 388 -20.24 0.83 -26.25
CA ASP A 388 -20.53 -0.39 -27.03
C ASP A 388 -21.98 -0.49 -27.56
N ASN A 389 -22.52 0.62 -28.07
CA ASN A 389 -23.90 0.76 -28.55
C ASN A 389 -25.02 0.58 -27.50
N THR A 390 -24.69 0.57 -26.22
CA THR A 390 -25.68 0.64 -25.14
C THR A 390 -25.87 2.09 -24.68
N PRO A 391 -27.07 2.69 -24.88
CA PRO A 391 -27.37 4.03 -24.40
C PRO A 391 -27.77 4.01 -22.93
N GLN A 392 -27.07 4.80 -22.12
CA GLN A 392 -27.42 5.07 -20.72
C GLN A 392 -27.84 6.54 -20.61
N LEU A 393 -29.00 6.78 -19.99
CA LEU A 393 -29.59 8.12 -19.89
C LEU A 393 -28.89 8.94 -18.79
N LEU A 394 -28.38 10.10 -19.15
CA LEU A 394 -27.82 11.08 -18.23
C LEU A 394 -28.82 12.23 -18.04
N ARG A 395 -29.17 12.55 -16.78
CA ARG A 395 -30.04 13.69 -16.49
C ARG A 395 -29.63 14.40 -15.21
N VAL A 396 -29.17 15.64 -15.33
CA VAL A 396 -28.71 16.47 -14.22
C VAL A 396 -29.58 17.72 -14.15
N LYS A 397 -30.40 17.79 -13.11
CA LYS A 397 -31.35 18.85 -12.78
C LYS A 397 -31.02 19.44 -11.42
N LYS A 398 -31.63 20.57 -11.07
CA LYS A 398 -31.54 21.17 -9.73
C LYS A 398 -31.73 20.17 -8.57
N GLU A 399 -32.68 19.26 -8.70
CA GLU A 399 -33.07 18.31 -7.65
C GLU A 399 -32.01 17.21 -7.41
N ASN A 400 -31.32 16.78 -8.46
CA ASN A 400 -30.32 15.71 -8.39
C ASN A 400 -28.89 16.21 -8.72
N ALA A 401 -28.68 17.54 -8.75
CA ALA A 401 -27.39 18.14 -9.04
C ALA A 401 -26.30 17.72 -8.04
N ALA A 402 -26.66 17.48 -6.79
CA ALA A 402 -25.74 17.03 -5.74
C ALA A 402 -25.55 15.51 -5.68
N LEU A 403 -26.29 14.73 -6.48
CA LEU A 403 -26.19 13.27 -6.50
C LEU A 403 -25.21 12.82 -7.58
N LEU A 404 -24.22 12.01 -7.20
CA LEU A 404 -23.34 11.37 -8.17
C LEU A 404 -24.12 10.28 -8.92
N GLN A 405 -24.16 10.38 -10.25
CA GLN A 405 -24.69 9.34 -11.12
C GLN A 405 -23.52 8.54 -11.69
N GLU A 406 -23.49 7.23 -11.45
CA GLU A 406 -22.40 6.35 -11.91
C GLU A 406 -22.89 5.36 -12.98
N PHE A 407 -22.04 5.19 -13.99
CA PHE A 407 -22.26 4.31 -15.13
C PHE A 407 -21.06 3.37 -15.24
N LEU A 408 -21.24 2.11 -14.83
CA LEU A 408 -20.22 1.07 -14.92
C LEU A 408 -20.17 0.48 -16.33
N ILE A 409 -18.98 0.50 -16.93
CA ILE A 409 -18.68 -0.05 -18.25
C ILE A 409 -17.67 -1.18 -18.04
N VAL A 410 -18.17 -2.42 -18.12
CA VAL A 410 -17.41 -3.64 -17.78
C VAL A 410 -16.34 -3.98 -18.80
N ASN A 411 -16.56 -3.68 -20.09
CA ASN A 411 -15.55 -3.81 -21.14
C ASN A 411 -15.24 -2.44 -21.73
N ALA A 412 -14.15 -1.83 -21.28
CA ALA A 412 -13.81 -0.46 -21.64
C ALA A 412 -12.84 -0.36 -22.83
N ARG A 413 -12.85 -1.32 -23.77
CA ARG A 413 -12.01 -1.28 -24.99
C ARG A 413 -12.62 -0.45 -26.13
N GLY A 414 -13.94 -0.27 -26.12
CA GLY A 414 -14.66 0.56 -27.09
C GLY A 414 -14.50 2.07 -26.84
N LYS A 415 -14.97 2.87 -27.81
CA LYS A 415 -15.10 4.33 -27.62
C LYS A 415 -16.33 4.62 -26.75
N ILE A 416 -16.17 5.53 -25.80
CA ILE A 416 -17.27 6.01 -24.95
C ILE A 416 -17.63 7.41 -25.42
N VAL A 417 -18.89 7.63 -25.79
CA VAL A 417 -19.37 8.92 -26.30
C VAL A 417 -20.42 9.47 -25.35
N VAL A 418 -20.18 10.65 -24.81
CA VAL A 418 -21.13 11.40 -23.99
C VAL A 418 -21.66 12.55 -24.85
N ASN A 419 -22.96 12.54 -25.09
CA ASN A 419 -23.67 13.60 -25.80
C ASN A 419 -24.57 14.32 -24.81
N ALA A 420 -24.28 15.59 -24.50
CA ALA A 420 -25.01 16.38 -23.52
C ALA A 420 -25.56 17.66 -24.15
N THR A 421 -26.77 18.04 -23.74
CA THR A 421 -27.46 19.28 -24.14
C THR A 421 -28.08 19.96 -22.92
N GLY A 422 -28.33 21.27 -23.02
CA GLY A 422 -29.01 22.04 -21.99
C GLY A 422 -28.17 23.18 -21.41
N THR A 423 -28.50 23.61 -20.20
CA THR A 423 -27.91 24.79 -19.56
C THR A 423 -27.29 24.48 -18.19
N GLY A 424 -26.33 25.29 -17.78
CA GLY A 424 -25.56 25.09 -16.56
C GLY A 424 -24.35 24.17 -16.75
N THR A 425 -23.72 23.83 -15.63
CA THR A 425 -22.44 23.12 -15.60
C THR A 425 -22.53 21.83 -14.77
N ALA A 426 -21.82 20.80 -15.21
CA ALA A 426 -21.63 19.55 -14.50
C ALA A 426 -20.18 19.03 -14.68
N ALA A 427 -19.71 18.22 -13.75
CA ALA A 427 -18.43 17.54 -13.87
C ALA A 427 -18.66 16.07 -14.25
N LEU A 428 -18.03 15.64 -15.34
CA LEU A 428 -17.95 14.27 -15.80
C LEU A 428 -16.59 13.70 -15.35
N ASN A 429 -16.59 12.79 -14.38
CA ASN A 429 -15.37 12.10 -13.97
C ASN A 429 -15.30 10.73 -14.63
N VAL A 430 -14.16 10.41 -15.22
CA VAL A 430 -13.91 9.12 -15.85
C VAL A 430 -12.81 8.42 -15.07
N LYS A 431 -13.09 7.22 -14.59
CA LYS A 431 -12.14 6.36 -13.87
C LYS A 431 -11.93 5.08 -14.67
N LEU A 432 -10.74 4.93 -15.25
CA LEU A 432 -10.28 3.74 -15.95
C LEU A 432 -9.40 2.92 -15.01
N ARG A 433 -9.66 1.62 -14.91
CA ARG A 433 -8.82 0.70 -14.14
C ARG A 433 -8.50 -0.52 -14.98
N TYR A 434 -7.24 -0.95 -14.92
CA TYR A 434 -6.74 -2.15 -15.57
C TYR A 434 -5.52 -2.67 -14.81
N ASN A 435 -5.18 -3.95 -14.94
CA ASN A 435 -3.99 -4.50 -14.31
C ASN A 435 -2.85 -4.65 -15.31
N VAL A 436 -1.61 -4.38 -14.88
CA VAL A 436 -0.40 -4.53 -15.71
C VAL A 436 0.53 -5.57 -15.10
N LEU A 437 1.11 -6.42 -15.93
CA LEU A 437 2.15 -7.36 -15.50
C LEU A 437 3.46 -6.59 -15.27
N ALA A 438 3.81 -6.36 -14.00
CA ALA A 438 5.04 -5.71 -13.57
C ALA A 438 5.88 -6.66 -12.69
N PRO A 439 7.22 -6.71 -12.85
CA PRO A 439 8.09 -7.47 -11.95
C PRO A 439 7.97 -6.95 -10.51
N PRO A 440 7.91 -7.81 -9.47
CA PRO A 440 7.74 -7.39 -8.07
C PRO A 440 8.80 -6.38 -7.58
N GLN A 441 9.97 -6.37 -8.20
CA GLN A 441 11.11 -5.52 -7.84
C GLN A 441 11.05 -4.11 -8.43
N GLN A 442 10.31 -3.90 -9.51
CA GLN A 442 10.28 -2.61 -10.22
C GLN A 442 9.36 -1.58 -9.52
N ASN A 443 8.47 -2.05 -8.65
CA ASN A 443 7.53 -1.21 -7.90
C ASN A 443 8.06 -0.83 -6.51
N CYS A 444 9.25 -1.28 -6.12
CA CYS A 444 9.75 -1.08 -4.77
C CYS A 444 10.54 0.22 -4.62
N LYS A 445 9.99 1.22 -3.89
CA LYS A 445 10.73 2.45 -3.55
C LYS A 445 11.90 2.23 -2.59
N PHE A 446 11.95 1.08 -1.91
CA PHE A 446 12.98 0.70 -0.94
C PHE A 446 13.65 -0.62 -1.33
N SER A 447 14.98 -0.69 -1.22
CA SER A 447 15.67 -1.98 -1.25
C SER A 447 15.65 -2.60 0.13
N VAL A 448 15.13 -3.82 0.27
CA VAL A 448 15.07 -4.52 1.57
C VAL A 448 15.98 -5.74 1.53
N SER A 449 16.91 -5.82 2.48
CA SER A 449 17.71 -7.01 2.75
C SER A 449 17.50 -7.44 4.19
N VAL A 450 17.33 -8.75 4.40
CA VAL A 450 17.10 -9.31 5.73
C VAL A 450 17.86 -10.63 5.85
N THR A 451 18.49 -10.82 7.01
CA THR A 451 19.21 -12.04 7.36
C THR A 451 18.86 -12.43 8.79
N ALA A 452 18.68 -13.72 9.03
CA ALA A 452 18.50 -14.31 10.35
C ALA A 452 19.55 -15.40 10.54
N ALA A 453 20.45 -15.20 11.50
CA ALA A 453 21.52 -16.15 11.82
C ALA A 453 21.38 -16.62 13.26
N VAL A 454 21.78 -17.86 13.54
CA VAL A 454 21.84 -18.37 14.93
C VAL A 454 22.89 -17.56 15.68
N TYR A 455 22.48 -16.96 16.80
CA TYR A 455 23.39 -16.23 17.66
C TYR A 455 24.13 -17.20 18.57
N HIS A 456 25.46 -17.21 18.47
CA HIS A 456 26.33 -17.97 19.34
C HIS A 456 27.18 -17.00 20.17
N GLU A 457 27.00 -16.99 21.50
CA GLU A 457 27.76 -16.14 22.43
C GLU A 457 29.29 -16.29 22.31
N LEU A 458 29.76 -17.45 21.83
CA LEU A 458 31.18 -17.81 21.78
C LEU A 458 31.99 -17.16 20.64
N PHE A 459 31.34 -16.57 19.62
CA PHE A 459 32.04 -16.11 18.41
C PHE A 459 32.22 -14.58 18.31
N ASP A 460 31.56 -13.78 19.15
CA ASP A 460 31.59 -12.32 19.07
C ASP A 460 32.57 -11.66 20.07
N GLN A 461 33.10 -12.45 21.00
CA GLN A 461 34.25 -12.03 21.80
C GLN A 461 35.49 -12.54 21.07
N GLY A 462 36.27 -11.64 20.47
CA GLY A 462 37.52 -11.99 19.78
C GLY A 462 38.45 -12.88 20.63
N PRO A 463 39.63 -13.29 20.12
CA PRO A 463 40.46 -14.34 20.72
C PRO A 463 40.80 -14.21 22.22
N GLY A 464 40.64 -13.02 22.83
CA GLY A 464 40.74 -12.81 24.28
C GLY A 464 39.54 -13.26 25.13
N GLY A 465 38.31 -13.32 24.60
CA GLY A 465 37.10 -13.65 25.37
C GLY A 465 36.94 -15.14 25.69
N ILE A 466 37.53 -16.01 24.87
CA ILE A 466 37.52 -17.47 25.07
C ILE A 466 38.30 -17.83 26.36
N CYS A 467 39.38 -17.10 26.69
CA CYS A 467 40.15 -17.36 27.91
C CYS A 467 39.41 -16.91 29.19
N ASP A 468 38.62 -15.83 29.13
CA ASP A 468 37.89 -15.27 30.28
C ASP A 468 36.70 -16.17 30.71
N LEU A 469 36.04 -16.82 29.75
CA LEU A 469 34.98 -17.80 30.00
C LEU A 469 35.53 -19.13 30.54
N ALA A 470 36.69 -19.58 30.05
CA ALA A 470 37.34 -20.80 30.52
C ALA A 470 37.86 -20.69 31.97
N THR A 471 38.37 -19.52 32.37
CA THR A 471 38.78 -19.28 33.77
C THR A 471 37.58 -19.21 34.71
N ARG A 472 36.50 -18.53 34.31
CA ARG A 472 35.32 -18.32 35.18
C ARG A 472 34.41 -19.54 35.34
N ARG A 473 34.20 -20.35 34.29
CA ARG A 473 33.31 -21.54 34.37
C ARG A 473 34.01 -22.85 34.70
N LEU A 474 35.27 -23.02 34.32
CA LEU A 474 35.98 -24.30 34.46
C LEU A 474 37.10 -24.28 35.51
N GLY A 475 37.38 -23.13 36.15
CA GLY A 475 38.37 -23.02 37.22
C GLY A 475 39.81 -23.31 36.78
N LEU A 476 40.11 -23.15 35.49
CA LEU A 476 41.45 -23.41 34.94
C LEU A 476 42.39 -22.25 35.27
N LEU A 477 43.50 -22.54 35.95
CA LEU A 477 44.50 -21.53 36.36
C LEU A 477 45.30 -20.93 35.19
N HIS A 478 45.35 -21.57 34.01
CA HIS A 478 46.06 -21.08 32.81
C HIS A 478 45.33 -21.51 31.52
N CYS A 479 45.31 -20.61 30.52
CA CYS A 479 44.68 -20.85 29.21
C CYS A 479 45.61 -21.74 28.34
N PRO A 480 45.22 -22.95 27.93
CA PRO A 480 46.09 -23.81 27.14
C PRO A 480 46.07 -23.35 25.67
N LEU A 481 47.17 -22.75 25.20
CA LEU A 481 47.42 -22.62 23.76
C LEU A 481 47.72 -24.01 23.16
N PRO A 482 47.34 -24.29 21.91
CA PRO A 482 47.43 -25.64 21.35
C PRO A 482 48.87 -25.99 20.98
N ALA A 483 49.48 -26.90 21.76
CA ALA A 483 50.71 -27.60 21.36
C ALA A 483 50.39 -29.02 20.87
N SER A 484 50.56 -29.22 19.57
CA SER A 484 50.98 -30.44 18.85
C SER A 484 50.85 -31.82 19.55
N ARG A 485 50.01 -32.68 18.95
CA ARG A 485 50.10 -34.16 18.84
C ARG A 485 50.56 -34.95 20.08
N ARG A 486 49.63 -35.66 20.74
CA ARG A 486 49.83 -37.09 21.15
C ARG A 486 48.54 -37.80 21.58
N ARG A 487 48.61 -39.12 21.46
CA ARG A 487 47.55 -40.15 21.48
C ARG A 487 46.61 -40.08 22.70
N VAL A 488 45.31 -40.22 22.43
CA VAL A 488 44.27 -40.42 23.45
C VAL A 488 44.36 -41.84 24.00
N GLY A 489 44.77 -41.93 25.27
CA GLY A 489 44.53 -43.09 26.12
C GLY A 489 43.12 -43.03 26.71
N ARG A 490 42.46 -44.18 26.73
CA ARG A 490 41.09 -44.42 27.22
C ARG A 490 41.01 -44.12 28.73
N ALA A 491 40.22 -43.12 29.11
CA ALA A 491 39.81 -42.89 30.50
C ALA A 491 38.27 -42.90 30.58
N THR A 492 37.77 -43.74 31.47
CA THR A 492 36.36 -43.98 31.77
C THR A 492 35.74 -42.80 32.49
N ALA A 493 34.76 -42.14 31.88
CA ALA A 493 33.97 -41.07 32.49
C ALA A 493 32.80 -41.68 33.27
N SER A 494 32.94 -41.79 34.59
CA SER A 494 31.82 -41.91 35.52
C SER A 494 31.59 -40.55 36.18
N GLY A 495 30.81 -39.70 35.52
CA GLY A 495 30.37 -38.41 36.05
C GLY A 495 29.04 -38.06 35.42
N ARG A 496 27.98 -38.00 36.24
CA ARG A 496 26.65 -37.53 35.83
C ARG A 496 26.77 -36.06 35.37
N PRO A 497 26.28 -35.68 34.18
CA PRO A 497 26.23 -34.27 33.80
C PRO A 497 25.18 -33.56 34.66
N GLY A 498 25.61 -32.55 35.39
CA GLY A 498 24.71 -31.60 36.05
C GLY A 498 23.84 -30.89 35.02
N SER A 499 22.56 -30.80 35.34
CA SER A 499 21.55 -30.00 34.64
C SER A 499 21.84 -28.50 34.83
N ASN A 500 21.41 -27.71 33.83
CA ASN A 500 21.29 -26.26 33.76
C ASN A 500 22.48 -25.43 33.22
N SER A 501 22.48 -25.24 31.91
CA SER A 501 22.39 -23.88 31.34
C SER A 501 21.33 -23.90 30.24
N ASP A 502 20.27 -23.10 30.42
CA ASP A 502 19.14 -22.94 29.49
C ASP A 502 19.67 -22.38 28.17
N ASN A 503 20.04 -23.25 27.24
CA ASN A 503 20.59 -22.89 25.93
C ASN A 503 19.42 -22.50 25.01
N ARG A 504 18.73 -21.42 25.36
CA ARG A 504 17.60 -20.90 24.59
C ARG A 504 18.10 -20.47 23.23
N LEU A 505 17.60 -21.14 22.20
CA LEU A 505 17.93 -20.84 20.81
C LEU A 505 17.64 -19.35 20.55
N THR A 506 18.68 -18.61 20.18
CA THR A 506 18.61 -17.17 19.94
C THR A 506 18.99 -16.92 18.48
N TYR A 507 18.23 -16.08 17.78
CA TYR A 507 18.58 -15.64 16.44
C TYR A 507 18.92 -14.15 16.45
N GLN A 508 19.95 -13.77 15.70
CA GLN A 508 20.24 -12.37 15.41
C GLN A 508 19.60 -12.02 14.06
N ILE A 509 18.70 -11.04 14.10
CA ILE A 509 18.06 -10.48 12.91
C ILE A 509 18.83 -9.21 12.52
N LYS A 510 19.21 -9.13 11.24
CA LYS A 510 19.73 -7.91 10.62
C LYS A 510 18.86 -7.55 9.42
N VAL A 511 18.21 -6.41 9.50
CA VAL A 511 17.41 -5.81 8.42
C VAL A 511 18.12 -4.58 7.92
N CYS A 512 18.33 -4.45 6.62
CA CYS A 512 18.87 -3.25 6.03
C CYS A 512 17.97 -2.72 4.92
N THR A 513 17.89 -1.39 4.84
CA THR A 513 17.07 -0.68 3.87
C THR A 513 17.79 0.53 3.27
N ARG A 514 17.44 0.85 2.02
CA ARG A 514 17.95 2.01 1.29
C ARG A 514 16.88 2.53 0.34
N TYR A 515 16.83 3.84 0.16
CA TYR A 515 15.84 4.46 -0.72
C TYR A 515 16.29 4.42 -2.19
N LEU A 516 15.37 4.12 -3.11
CA LEU A 516 15.64 3.95 -4.53
C LEU A 516 15.01 5.04 -5.42
N ALA A 517 13.98 5.74 -4.95
CA ALA A 517 13.18 6.65 -5.77
C ALA A 517 13.63 8.14 -5.72
N GLY A 518 14.75 8.44 -5.05
CA GLY A 518 15.27 9.81 -4.91
C GLY A 518 16.50 9.85 -4.01
N ASN A 519 16.85 11.01 -3.47
CA ASN A 519 18.01 11.16 -2.57
C ASN A 519 17.72 10.69 -1.12
N GLU A 520 16.54 10.99 -0.61
CA GLU A 520 16.05 10.64 0.72
C GLU A 520 14.54 10.43 0.67
N SER A 521 14.00 9.58 1.54
CA SER A 521 12.55 9.38 1.73
C SER A 521 11.97 10.34 2.78
N ASN A 522 10.64 10.40 2.86
CA ASN A 522 9.93 10.90 4.03
C ASN A 522 10.16 9.95 5.23
N MET A 523 9.30 10.00 6.25
CA MET A 523 9.33 9.00 7.31
C MET A 523 8.99 7.61 6.74
N ALA A 524 9.76 6.60 7.10
CA ALA A 524 9.54 5.22 6.67
C ALA A 524 9.26 4.31 7.87
N ILE A 525 8.39 3.32 7.69
CA ILE A 525 8.20 2.23 8.65
C ILE A 525 8.97 1.01 8.18
N VAL A 526 9.68 0.37 9.11
CA VAL A 526 10.23 -0.98 8.96
C VAL A 526 9.48 -1.90 9.91
N ASP A 527 8.53 -2.67 9.39
CA ASP A 527 7.75 -3.68 10.12
C ASP A 527 8.42 -5.04 9.98
N VAL A 528 9.08 -5.49 11.04
CA VAL A 528 9.82 -6.76 11.08
C VAL A 528 8.96 -7.80 11.79
N GLY A 529 8.34 -8.69 11.03
CA GLY A 529 7.74 -9.89 11.61
C GLY A 529 8.82 -10.79 12.21
N ILE A 530 8.56 -11.38 13.38
CA ILE A 530 9.43 -12.40 13.99
C ILE A 530 8.81 -13.80 13.78
N PHE A 531 9.51 -14.85 14.20
CA PHE A 531 8.99 -16.22 14.09
C PHE A 531 8.04 -16.52 15.24
N THR A 532 7.00 -17.32 14.95
CA THR A 532 6.10 -17.83 16.00
C THR A 532 6.91 -18.56 17.07
N GLY A 533 6.64 -18.28 18.34
CA GLY A 533 7.36 -18.87 19.47
C GLY A 533 8.67 -18.17 19.85
N PHE A 534 8.92 -16.97 19.31
CA PHE A 534 10.07 -16.14 19.65
C PHE A 534 9.63 -14.75 20.09
N LYS A 535 10.44 -14.11 20.94
CA LYS A 535 10.24 -12.74 21.44
C LYS A 535 11.50 -11.89 21.22
N PRO A 536 11.39 -10.60 20.86
CA PRO A 536 12.55 -9.73 20.70
C PRO A 536 13.22 -9.39 22.03
N ASN A 537 14.54 -9.24 21.99
CA ASN A 537 15.32 -8.76 23.13
C ASN A 537 15.18 -7.23 23.26
N THR A 538 14.54 -6.79 24.34
CA THR A 538 14.21 -5.36 24.56
C THR A 538 15.44 -4.45 24.71
N ASP A 539 16.57 -4.95 25.22
CA ASP A 539 17.78 -4.15 25.39
C ASP A 539 18.45 -3.87 24.04
N ASP A 540 18.42 -4.84 23.12
CA ASP A 540 18.89 -4.63 21.76
C ASP A 540 18.01 -3.61 21.01
N LEU A 541 16.68 -3.63 21.22
CA LEU A 541 15.77 -2.65 20.61
C LEU A 541 16.07 -1.22 21.06
N LYS A 542 16.35 -1.02 22.36
CA LYS A 542 16.77 0.28 22.88
C LYS A 542 18.10 0.73 22.28
N LYS A 543 19.05 -0.20 22.11
CA LYS A 543 20.34 0.09 21.45
C LYS A 543 20.17 0.48 19.98
N VAL A 544 19.25 -0.17 19.26
CA VAL A 544 18.97 0.20 17.86
C VAL A 544 18.54 1.67 17.75
N VAL A 545 17.72 2.17 18.69
CA VAL A 545 17.31 3.58 18.72
C VAL A 545 18.46 4.51 19.13
N SER A 546 19.32 4.11 20.08
CA SER A 546 20.46 4.95 20.48
C SER A 546 21.55 5.04 19.42
N ASP A 547 21.81 3.94 18.71
CA ASP A 547 22.93 3.81 17.80
C ASP A 547 22.60 4.34 16.40
N ASN A 548 21.32 4.41 16.05
CA ASN A 548 20.85 4.91 14.75
C ASN A 548 20.05 6.19 14.92
N ALA A 549 20.67 7.34 14.64
CA ALA A 549 20.01 8.66 14.71
C ALA A 549 18.77 8.79 13.80
N GLU A 550 18.69 7.95 12.75
CA GLU A 550 17.54 7.92 11.83
C GLU A 550 16.32 7.23 12.46
N VAL A 551 16.49 6.37 13.48
CA VAL A 551 15.39 5.66 14.13
C VAL A 551 14.79 6.55 15.23
N GLY A 552 13.54 6.97 15.03
CA GLY A 552 12.83 7.81 15.99
C GLY A 552 12.25 7.04 17.18
N LYS A 553 11.64 5.87 16.94
CA LYS A 553 11.06 5.00 17.97
C LYS A 553 10.88 3.57 17.47
N TYR A 554 10.61 2.65 18.39
CA TYR A 554 10.16 1.28 18.08
C TYR A 554 8.85 0.95 18.83
N GLU A 555 8.07 0.02 18.29
CA GLU A 555 6.89 -0.56 18.93
C GLU A 555 6.96 -2.08 18.84
N GLU A 556 6.77 -2.77 19.97
CA GLU A 556 6.69 -4.23 20.03
C GLU A 556 5.25 -4.68 19.73
N ARG A 557 5.12 -5.75 18.94
CA ARG A 557 3.86 -6.44 18.65
C ARG A 557 3.98 -7.91 19.05
N ASP A 558 2.84 -8.58 19.22
CA ASP A 558 2.79 -10.00 19.60
C ASP A 558 3.60 -10.92 18.66
N ASN A 559 3.79 -10.54 17.39
CA ASN A 559 4.55 -11.31 16.41
C ASN A 559 5.49 -10.44 15.56
N GLY A 560 6.06 -9.37 16.14
CA GLY A 560 7.00 -8.52 15.41
C GLY A 560 7.49 -7.28 16.16
N VAL A 561 8.32 -6.50 15.49
CA VAL A 561 8.79 -5.18 15.95
C VAL A 561 8.65 -4.18 14.79
N VAL A 562 8.12 -3.01 15.10
CA VAL A 562 7.98 -1.92 14.14
C VAL A 562 8.96 -0.81 14.49
N PHE A 563 9.77 -0.38 13.53
CA PHE A 563 10.66 0.76 13.67
C PHE A 563 10.18 1.94 12.82
N TYR A 564 10.23 3.14 13.41
CA TYR A 564 9.84 4.39 12.77
C TYR A 564 11.10 5.18 12.44
N LEU A 565 11.45 5.27 11.15
CA LEU A 565 12.65 5.95 10.68
C LEU A 565 12.28 7.34 10.17
N GLN A 566 12.93 8.39 10.66
CA GLN A 566 12.69 9.77 10.26
C GLN A 566 12.92 10.00 8.76
N THR A 567 13.93 9.33 8.21
CA THR A 567 14.22 9.29 6.78
C THR A 567 15.08 8.06 6.47
N VAL A 568 15.01 7.57 5.24
CA VAL A 568 15.94 6.58 4.68
C VAL A 568 16.64 7.22 3.48
N ARG A 569 17.98 7.20 3.50
CA ARG A 569 18.81 7.79 2.45
C ARG A 569 19.04 6.82 1.29
N ALA A 570 19.37 7.36 0.13
CA ALA A 570 19.74 6.57 -1.04
C ALA A 570 21.23 6.22 -1.10
N VAL A 571 22.08 7.02 -0.45
CA VAL A 571 23.54 6.88 -0.47
C VAL A 571 24.02 5.88 0.58
N THR A 572 23.43 5.90 1.77
CA THR A 572 23.80 5.04 2.91
C THR A 572 22.71 4.03 3.19
N GLU A 573 23.09 2.78 3.43
CA GLU A 573 22.16 1.72 3.83
C GLU A 573 21.95 1.77 5.35
N THR A 574 20.68 1.89 5.78
CA THR A 574 20.30 1.91 7.20
C THR A 574 20.05 0.48 7.67
N CYS A 575 20.82 -0.01 8.66
CA CYS A 575 20.76 -1.39 9.13
C CYS A 575 20.34 -1.49 10.60
N LEU A 576 19.25 -2.20 10.86
CA LEU A 576 18.71 -2.48 12.19
C LEU A 576 19.11 -3.91 12.61
N LYS A 577 19.73 -4.06 13.79
CA LYS A 577 20.22 -5.35 14.31
C LYS A 577 19.69 -5.60 15.71
N PHE A 578 19.01 -6.72 15.92
CA PHE A 578 18.52 -7.11 17.25
C PHE A 578 18.37 -8.64 17.36
N ARG A 579 18.42 -9.15 18.59
CA ARG A 579 18.21 -10.58 18.87
C ARG A 579 16.75 -10.91 19.15
N ILE A 580 16.36 -12.13 18.79
CA ILE A 580 15.10 -12.77 19.20
C ILE A 580 15.40 -14.05 19.95
N GLU A 581 14.65 -14.32 21.01
CA GLU A 581 14.85 -15.43 21.93
C GLU A 581 13.65 -16.37 21.88
N LYS A 582 13.90 -17.67 21.93
CA LYS A 582 12.84 -18.68 21.93
C LYS A 582 12.03 -18.63 23.22
N GLU A 583 10.72 -18.48 23.08
CA GLU A 583 9.73 -18.49 24.16
C GLU A 583 9.07 -19.86 24.33
N PHE A 584 8.71 -20.52 23.23
CA PHE A 584 8.13 -21.88 23.25
C PHE A 584 8.50 -22.69 21.99
N ASP A 585 8.38 -24.02 22.09
CA ASP A 585 8.65 -24.95 20.98
C ASP A 585 7.57 -24.90 19.89
N VAL A 586 7.98 -24.80 18.63
CA VAL A 586 7.09 -24.84 17.46
C VAL A 586 7.54 -25.96 16.53
N THR A 587 6.60 -26.83 16.13
CA THR A 587 6.87 -28.02 15.31
C THR A 587 7.15 -27.71 13.84
N ASN A 588 6.59 -26.62 13.31
CA ASN A 588 6.82 -26.16 11.94
C ASN A 588 7.11 -24.65 11.92
N LEU A 589 8.39 -24.30 11.94
CA LEU A 589 8.81 -22.91 11.92
C LEU A 589 8.57 -22.31 10.52
N GLN A 590 7.64 -21.36 10.44
CA GLN A 590 7.32 -20.66 9.20
C GLN A 590 8.26 -19.46 9.00
N THR A 591 8.47 -19.08 7.73
CA THR A 591 9.15 -17.83 7.40
C THR A 591 8.33 -16.63 7.87
N SER A 592 9.01 -15.60 8.35
CA SER A 592 8.39 -14.31 8.64
C SER A 592 8.67 -13.30 7.53
N THR A 593 8.07 -12.12 7.61
CA THR A 593 8.14 -11.10 6.56
C THR A 593 8.57 -9.77 7.15
N VAL A 594 9.53 -9.12 6.49
CA VAL A 594 9.86 -7.72 6.70
C VAL A 594 9.12 -6.88 5.68
N ARG A 595 8.48 -5.80 6.12
CA ARG A 595 7.86 -4.80 5.24
C ARG A 595 8.51 -3.44 5.50
N VAL A 596 8.86 -2.74 4.42
CA VAL A 596 9.36 -1.36 4.46
C VAL A 596 8.46 -0.51 3.60
N TYR A 597 7.90 0.54 4.18
CA TYR A 597 6.98 1.41 3.46
C TYR A 597 7.10 2.86 3.91
N ASP A 598 6.79 3.77 2.98
CA ASP A 598 6.65 5.18 3.34
C ASP A 598 5.44 5.33 4.27
N TYR A 599 5.63 6.05 5.37
CA TYR A 599 4.61 6.23 6.38
C TYR A 599 3.39 6.99 5.88
N TYR A 600 3.57 7.87 4.89
CA TYR A 600 2.54 8.80 4.43
C TYR A 600 1.87 8.38 3.12
N ASP A 601 2.48 7.50 2.33
CA ASP A 601 1.87 6.94 1.13
C ASP A 601 0.54 6.19 1.43
N GLY A 602 0.38 5.69 2.66
CA GLY A 602 -0.86 5.04 3.12
C GLY A 602 -2.01 5.99 3.48
N SER A 603 -1.80 7.31 3.45
CA SER A 603 -2.82 8.34 3.75
C SER A 603 -3.32 9.10 2.52
N VAL A 604 -2.79 8.82 1.33
CA VAL A 604 -3.30 9.38 0.07
C VAL A 604 -4.39 8.47 -0.48
N SER A 605 -5.49 9.06 -0.95
CA SER A 605 -6.71 8.38 -1.39
C SER A 605 -6.45 7.15 -2.27
N PRO A 606 -7.32 6.11 -2.22
CA PRO A 606 -7.16 4.84 -2.96
C PRO A 606 -7.10 4.99 -4.50
N SER A 607 -7.28 6.20 -5.03
CA SER A 607 -7.38 6.56 -6.44
C SER A 607 -6.03 6.74 -7.17
N GLN A 608 -4.91 6.76 -6.44
CA GLN A 608 -3.60 6.51 -7.01
C GLN A 608 -3.16 5.12 -6.57
N SER A 609 -2.93 4.24 -7.54
CA SER A 609 -2.49 2.86 -7.35
C SER A 609 -1.36 2.73 -6.32
N ASN A 610 -1.72 2.45 -5.06
CA ASN A 610 -0.80 2.15 -3.96
C ASN A 610 -0.21 0.74 -4.09
N VAL A 611 0.32 0.43 -5.26
CA VAL A 611 1.05 -0.79 -5.55
C VAL A 611 2.50 -0.40 -5.82
N GLY A 612 3.17 0.05 -4.77
CA GLY A 612 4.59 0.41 -4.81
C GLY A 612 5.14 1.10 -3.56
N SER A 613 4.27 1.49 -2.63
CA SER A 613 4.70 2.13 -1.38
C SER A 613 5.25 1.16 -0.34
N SER A 614 4.89 -0.14 -0.41
CA SER A 614 5.31 -1.16 0.56
C SER A 614 6.10 -2.30 -0.06
N CYS A 615 7.37 -2.38 0.33
CA CYS A 615 8.33 -3.40 -0.04
C CYS A 615 8.37 -4.51 0.98
N SER A 616 8.06 -5.75 0.58
CA SER A 616 8.09 -6.89 1.48
C SER A 616 9.13 -7.93 1.08
N LYS A 617 9.78 -8.53 2.08
CA LYS A 617 10.74 -9.62 1.90
C LYS A 617 10.58 -10.67 2.98
N SER A 618 10.36 -11.91 2.57
CA SER A 618 10.26 -13.04 3.50
C SER A 618 11.63 -13.58 3.87
N TYR A 619 11.78 -14.03 5.11
CA TYR A 619 13.01 -14.60 5.65
C TYR A 619 12.71 -15.69 6.67
N GLY A 620 13.66 -16.60 6.86
CA GLY A 620 13.59 -17.66 7.85
C GLY A 620 14.96 -18.32 8.01
N PRO A 621 15.17 -19.11 9.07
CA PRO A 621 16.37 -19.93 9.18
C PRO A 621 16.44 -20.98 8.07
N GLU A 622 17.62 -21.54 7.81
CA GLU A 622 17.81 -22.56 6.75
C GLU A 622 16.89 -23.78 6.88
N SER A 623 16.44 -24.07 8.11
CA SER A 623 15.48 -25.15 8.42
C SER A 623 14.01 -24.76 8.22
N ALA A 624 13.70 -23.47 8.03
CA ALA A 624 12.34 -23.01 7.78
C ALA A 624 11.96 -23.24 6.32
N SER A 625 10.77 -23.80 6.10
CA SER A 625 10.23 -23.94 4.76
C SER A 625 9.83 -22.56 4.22
N PHE A 626 10.51 -22.10 3.15
CA PHE A 626 10.04 -20.98 2.34
C PHE A 626 8.72 -21.37 1.68
N SER A 627 7.63 -21.18 2.42
CA SER A 627 6.22 -21.28 2.00
C SER A 627 5.76 -22.66 1.49
N VAL A 628 4.45 -22.89 1.52
CA VAL A 628 3.79 -23.97 0.77
C VAL A 628 4.19 -23.79 -0.70
N LYS A 629 5.12 -24.63 -1.20
CA LYS A 629 5.66 -24.41 -2.54
C LYS A 629 4.57 -24.71 -3.56
N LEU A 630 4.27 -23.74 -4.42
CA LEU A 630 3.39 -23.94 -5.55
C LEU A 630 4.19 -24.50 -6.72
N PHE A 631 3.55 -25.39 -7.47
CA PHE A 631 3.98 -25.81 -8.79
C PHE A 631 3.46 -24.79 -9.81
N CYS A 632 4.34 -23.95 -10.35
CA CYS A 632 3.97 -22.93 -11.32
C CYS A 632 4.51 -23.27 -12.71
N ASP A 633 3.66 -23.19 -13.73
CA ASP A 633 4.02 -23.21 -15.16
C ASP A 633 3.42 -21.95 -15.82
N GLY A 634 4.30 -21.08 -16.33
CA GLY A 634 3.91 -19.74 -16.74
C GLY A 634 3.16 -18.98 -15.63
N ASN A 635 1.93 -18.56 -15.93
CA ASN A 635 1.06 -17.82 -14.99
C ASN A 635 0.16 -18.74 -14.14
N ILE A 636 0.20 -20.06 -14.32
CA ILE A 636 -0.70 -20.98 -13.61
C ILE A 636 0.08 -21.70 -12.51
N CYS A 637 -0.31 -21.44 -11.26
CA CYS A 637 0.27 -22.09 -10.08
C CYS A 637 -0.72 -23.04 -9.40
N LYS A 638 -0.34 -24.31 -9.24
CA LYS A 638 -1.05 -25.30 -8.41
C LYS A 638 -0.35 -25.46 -7.06
N CYS A 639 -1.12 -25.60 -5.98
CA CYS A 639 -0.55 -25.89 -4.66
C CYS A 639 0.11 -27.29 -4.66
N ALA A 640 1.39 -27.39 -4.28
CA ALA A 640 1.96 -28.70 -3.95
C ALA A 640 1.36 -29.14 -2.62
N THR A 641 0.35 -30.02 -2.67
CA THR A 641 -0.38 -30.47 -1.49
C THR A 641 0.58 -30.97 -0.41
N ALA A 642 0.25 -30.63 0.84
CA ALA A 642 1.17 -30.67 1.96
C ALA A 642 1.40 -32.07 2.56
N GLU A 643 1.04 -33.13 1.86
CA GLU A 643 0.79 -34.43 2.46
C GLU A 643 1.65 -35.52 1.82
N CYS A 644 2.12 -36.47 2.63
CA CYS A 644 2.99 -37.56 2.19
C CYS A 644 2.19 -38.69 1.54
N PRO A 645 2.80 -39.47 0.63
CA PRO A 645 2.24 -40.74 0.16
C PRO A 645 1.88 -41.66 1.31
N VAL A 646 0.79 -42.41 1.14
CA VAL A 646 0.31 -43.38 2.13
C VAL A 646 1.41 -44.38 2.41
N ASN A 647 1.77 -44.53 3.70
CA ASN A 647 2.77 -45.51 4.13
C ASN A 647 2.13 -46.90 4.31
N GLU A 648 1.68 -47.48 3.19
CA GLU A 648 1.05 -48.81 3.15
C GLU A 648 1.95 -49.77 2.35
N THR A 649 2.16 -50.97 2.86
CA THR A 649 2.97 -52.01 2.19
C THR A 649 2.07 -53.07 1.55
N PHE A 650 2.61 -53.85 0.59
CA PHE A 650 1.87 -54.99 0.01
C PHE A 650 1.38 -56.00 1.06
N SER A 651 2.04 -56.09 2.21
CA SER A 651 1.66 -56.99 3.30
C SER A 651 0.41 -56.53 4.06
N ASP A 652 0.08 -55.24 3.98
CA ASP A 652 -1.10 -54.65 4.62
C ASP A 652 -2.36 -54.89 3.76
N VAL A 653 -2.19 -54.87 2.43
CA VAL A 653 -3.29 -55.07 1.45
C VAL A 653 -3.53 -56.56 1.14
N ILE A 654 -2.47 -57.35 1.01
CA ILE A 654 -2.54 -58.76 0.57
C ILE A 654 -2.40 -59.67 1.78
N LYS A 655 -3.48 -60.38 2.16
CA LYS A 655 -3.47 -61.32 3.31
C LYS A 655 -2.99 -62.72 2.92
N PRO A 656 -2.23 -63.45 3.77
CA PRO A 656 -1.69 -64.77 3.45
C PRO A 656 -2.76 -65.88 3.47
N GLY A 657 -2.73 -66.78 2.46
CA GLY A 657 -3.53 -68.02 2.44
C GLY A 657 -4.28 -68.28 1.11
N ARG A 658 -4.47 -69.57 0.76
CA ARG A 658 -5.25 -70.01 -0.43
C ARG A 658 -6.71 -69.46 -0.49
N PRO A 659 -7.48 -69.29 0.60
CA PRO A 659 -8.83 -68.74 0.51
C PRO A 659 -8.86 -67.24 0.18
N HIS A 660 -7.72 -66.53 0.20
CA HIS A 660 -7.65 -65.09 -0.01
C HIS A 660 -7.11 -64.67 -1.38
N VAL A 661 -6.69 -65.59 -2.26
CA VAL A 661 -6.13 -65.23 -3.58
C VAL A 661 -7.11 -64.41 -4.41
N GLU A 662 -8.38 -64.84 -4.47
CA GLU A 662 -9.42 -64.14 -5.24
C GLU A 662 -9.86 -62.83 -4.54
N SER A 663 -9.89 -62.83 -3.20
CA SER A 663 -10.17 -61.63 -2.41
C SER A 663 -9.06 -60.58 -2.55
N ASN A 664 -7.80 -61.00 -2.64
CA ASN A 664 -6.63 -60.13 -2.80
C ASN A 664 -6.57 -59.52 -4.21
N LYS A 665 -6.96 -60.28 -5.25
CA LYS A 665 -7.14 -59.75 -6.61
C LYS A 665 -8.21 -58.66 -6.64
N LYS A 666 -9.41 -58.95 -6.08
CA LYS A 666 -10.51 -57.97 -5.98
C LYS A 666 -10.12 -56.72 -5.18
N ALA A 667 -9.30 -56.85 -4.14
CA ALA A 667 -8.82 -55.70 -3.37
C ALA A 667 -7.88 -54.80 -4.19
N LEU A 668 -6.94 -55.38 -4.94
CA LEU A 668 -6.04 -54.62 -5.82
C LEU A 668 -6.76 -54.03 -7.03
N GLU A 669 -7.74 -54.75 -7.59
CA GLU A 669 -8.64 -54.27 -8.63
C GLU A 669 -9.44 -53.07 -8.14
N LYS A 670 -10.03 -53.16 -6.94
CA LYS A 670 -10.73 -52.03 -6.31
C LYS A 670 -9.81 -50.81 -6.14
N ILE A 671 -8.60 -51.01 -5.63
CA ILE A 671 -7.62 -49.91 -5.47
C ILE A 671 -7.20 -49.34 -6.83
N ALA A 672 -7.02 -50.18 -7.86
CA ALA A 672 -6.64 -49.74 -9.19
C ALA A 672 -7.78 -49.00 -9.91
N CYS A 673 -9.03 -49.39 -9.70
CA CYS A 673 -10.18 -48.91 -10.48
C CYS A 673 -10.98 -47.82 -9.79
N ASP A 674 -11.27 -47.95 -8.49
CA ASP A 674 -12.10 -47.00 -7.74
C ASP A 674 -11.26 -45.85 -7.16
N ASP A 675 -10.04 -46.15 -6.70
CA ASP A 675 -9.23 -45.22 -5.89
C ASP A 675 -8.17 -44.44 -6.70
N HIS A 676 -7.80 -44.87 -7.91
CA HIS A 676 -6.68 -44.30 -8.68
C HIS A 676 -6.98 -44.24 -10.18
N ASP A 677 -6.39 -43.30 -10.90
CA ASP A 677 -6.64 -43.07 -12.33
C ASP A 677 -5.63 -43.84 -13.19
N TYR A 678 -4.34 -43.82 -12.81
CA TYR A 678 -3.27 -44.55 -13.51
C TYR A 678 -2.53 -45.52 -12.60
N VAL A 679 -1.99 -46.59 -13.21
CA VAL A 679 -1.14 -47.58 -12.53
C VAL A 679 0.05 -47.93 -13.40
N TRP A 680 1.26 -47.68 -12.90
CA TRP A 680 2.51 -47.91 -13.63
C TRP A 680 3.45 -48.83 -12.87
N LYS A 681 4.19 -49.63 -13.64
CA LYS A 681 5.28 -50.47 -13.15
C LYS A 681 6.57 -50.04 -13.83
N GLY A 682 7.63 -49.87 -13.05
CA GLY A 682 8.88 -49.31 -13.55
C GLY A 682 10.00 -49.27 -12.52
N ASN A 683 11.15 -48.71 -12.91
CA ASN A 683 12.30 -48.55 -12.04
C ASN A 683 12.68 -47.08 -11.83
N VAL A 684 13.32 -46.81 -10.69
CA VAL A 684 13.82 -45.48 -10.36
C VAL A 684 15.19 -45.27 -10.97
N SER A 685 15.32 -44.31 -11.89
CA SER A 685 16.58 -44.00 -12.59
C SER A 685 17.42 -42.96 -11.84
N ALA A 686 16.79 -42.01 -11.14
CA ALA A 686 17.47 -41.02 -10.31
C ALA A 686 16.60 -40.56 -9.13
N ASN A 687 17.23 -40.17 -8.02
CA ASN A 687 16.57 -39.59 -6.85
C ASN A 687 17.48 -38.49 -6.26
N TYR A 688 17.05 -37.24 -6.34
CA TYR A 688 17.80 -36.08 -5.87
C TYR A 688 16.87 -35.05 -5.21
N VAL A 689 17.43 -34.13 -4.41
CA VAL A 689 16.66 -33.13 -3.67
C VAL A 689 16.95 -31.74 -4.22
N ILE A 690 15.90 -31.01 -4.60
CA ILE A 690 15.97 -29.59 -4.98
C ILE A 690 14.96 -28.85 -4.12
N ALA A 691 15.42 -27.80 -3.44
CA ALA A 691 14.57 -26.88 -2.70
C ALA A 691 13.58 -27.59 -1.74
N GLY A 692 14.02 -28.59 -0.97
CA GLY A 692 13.17 -29.29 0.00
C GLY A 692 12.17 -30.30 -0.59
N TYR A 693 12.19 -30.52 -1.90
CA TYR A 693 11.46 -31.57 -2.59
C TYR A 693 12.42 -32.60 -3.17
N ARG A 694 11.97 -33.84 -3.15
CA ARG A 694 12.65 -34.99 -3.72
C ARG A 694 12.08 -35.25 -5.10
N HIS A 695 12.96 -35.21 -6.09
CA HIS A 695 12.69 -35.47 -7.49
C HIS A 695 13.15 -36.88 -7.80
N VAL A 696 12.21 -37.73 -8.20
CA VAL A 696 12.44 -39.12 -8.53
C VAL A 696 12.15 -39.31 -10.00
N ALA A 697 13.19 -39.55 -10.80
CA ALA A 697 13.04 -39.93 -12.19
C ALA A 697 12.61 -41.41 -12.25
N PHE A 698 11.42 -41.66 -12.78
CA PHE A 698 10.79 -42.98 -12.83
C PHE A 698 10.62 -43.41 -14.28
N TYR A 699 11.27 -44.52 -14.65
CA TYR A 699 11.21 -45.08 -15.99
C TYR A 699 10.10 -46.13 -16.03
N ILE A 700 9.14 -45.94 -16.94
CA ILE A 700 7.94 -46.77 -17.06
C ILE A 700 8.23 -47.98 -17.94
N ASP A 701 8.35 -49.15 -17.33
CA ASP A 701 8.52 -50.43 -18.04
C ASP A 701 7.18 -50.94 -18.59
N LYS A 702 6.11 -50.78 -17.80
CA LYS A 702 4.76 -51.24 -18.16
C LYS A 702 3.67 -50.32 -17.63
N VAL A 703 2.70 -50.02 -18.49
CA VAL A 703 1.45 -49.36 -18.15
C VAL A 703 0.44 -50.46 -17.81
N ILE A 704 -0.06 -50.48 -16.57
CA ILE A 704 -1.05 -51.47 -16.09
C ILE A 704 -2.46 -50.91 -16.26
N LYS A 705 -2.64 -49.62 -15.96
CA LYS A 705 -3.85 -48.85 -16.20
C LYS A 705 -3.46 -47.51 -16.81
N GLU A 706 -4.09 -47.18 -17.93
CA GLU A 706 -3.95 -45.87 -18.58
C GLU A 706 -4.71 -44.81 -17.80
N GLY A 707 -4.11 -43.62 -17.73
CA GLY A 707 -4.76 -42.42 -17.21
C GLY A 707 -5.13 -41.48 -18.36
N GLU A 708 -4.97 -40.19 -18.14
CA GLU A 708 -5.08 -39.16 -19.18
C GLU A 708 -3.98 -39.29 -20.26
N GLU A 709 -2.80 -39.85 -19.91
CA GLU A 709 -1.78 -40.24 -20.88
C GLU A 709 -1.99 -41.70 -21.37
N ASN A 710 -2.06 -41.90 -22.70
CA ASN A 710 -2.26 -43.20 -23.37
C ASN A 710 -1.04 -44.16 -23.27
N GLU A 711 -1.16 -45.41 -23.75
CA GLU A 711 -0.08 -46.43 -23.78
C GLU A 711 1.27 -45.99 -24.39
N THR A 712 1.33 -44.88 -25.12
CA THR A 712 2.55 -44.34 -25.76
C THR A 712 3.63 -43.90 -24.77
N ILE A 713 3.32 -43.84 -23.47
CA ILE A 713 4.26 -43.53 -22.37
C ILE A 713 5.18 -44.71 -21.99
N LYS A 714 4.91 -45.93 -22.49
CA LYS A 714 5.75 -47.09 -22.24
C LYS A 714 7.18 -46.86 -22.76
N GLY A 715 8.17 -47.06 -21.90
CA GLY A 715 9.58 -46.81 -22.22
C GLY A 715 10.03 -45.36 -22.06
N GLN A 716 9.17 -44.47 -21.54
CA GLN A 716 9.53 -43.08 -21.22
C GLN A 716 9.86 -42.91 -19.72
N THR A 717 10.59 -41.83 -19.41
CA THR A 717 10.85 -41.43 -18.02
C THR A 717 9.93 -40.28 -17.64
N ARG A 718 9.29 -40.36 -16.47
CA ARG A 718 8.48 -39.30 -15.86
C ARG A 718 9.10 -38.87 -14.54
N LEU A 719 8.91 -37.60 -14.18
CA LEU A 719 9.47 -37.03 -12.97
C LEU A 719 8.41 -37.03 -11.86
N LEU A 720 8.63 -37.84 -10.83
CA LEU A 720 7.80 -37.87 -9.63
C LEU A 720 8.36 -36.91 -8.59
N VAL A 721 7.52 -36.12 -7.93
CA VAL A 721 7.98 -35.07 -7.01
C VAL A 721 7.27 -35.18 -5.66
N GLY A 722 8.01 -35.38 -4.58
CA GLY A 722 7.47 -35.47 -3.21
C GLY A 722 8.25 -34.62 -2.21
N ARG A 723 7.73 -34.40 -1.00
CA ARG A 723 8.48 -33.65 0.03
C ARG A 723 9.70 -34.44 0.51
N GLN A 724 10.80 -33.76 0.78
CA GLN A 724 12.03 -34.37 1.31
C GLN A 724 11.81 -35.03 2.68
N LEU A 725 10.97 -34.43 3.54
CA LEU A 725 10.68 -34.92 4.89
C LEU A 725 9.78 -36.18 4.90
N CYS A 726 9.13 -36.51 3.78
CA CYS A 726 8.35 -37.74 3.67
C CYS A 726 9.30 -38.92 3.46
N ASN A 727 9.29 -39.89 4.37
CA ASN A 727 10.10 -41.09 4.18
C ASN A 727 9.56 -41.96 3.03
N THR A 728 8.24 -41.91 2.76
CA THR A 728 7.56 -42.66 1.69
C THR A 728 7.89 -42.17 0.28
N SER A 729 8.41 -40.95 0.10
CA SER A 729 8.89 -40.45 -1.19
C SER A 729 10.36 -40.80 -1.46
N ASN A 730 11.08 -41.36 -0.48
CA ASN A 730 12.49 -41.74 -0.62
C ASN A 730 12.65 -43.10 -1.32
N LEU A 731 12.52 -43.11 -2.65
CA LEU A 731 12.62 -44.33 -3.45
C LEU A 731 14.07 -44.67 -3.81
N ASP A 732 14.50 -45.91 -3.55
CA ASP A 732 15.86 -46.35 -3.85
C ASP A 732 16.11 -46.44 -5.36
N VAL A 733 17.21 -45.83 -5.82
CA VAL A 733 17.63 -45.87 -7.24
C VAL A 733 17.96 -47.30 -7.67
N GLY A 734 17.53 -47.69 -8.87
CA GLY A 734 17.74 -49.03 -9.43
C GLY A 734 16.76 -50.10 -8.95
N ARG A 735 15.81 -49.76 -8.07
CA ARG A 735 14.73 -50.67 -7.64
C ARG A 735 13.45 -50.50 -8.46
N GLU A 736 12.66 -51.57 -8.48
CA GLU A 736 11.40 -51.68 -9.20
C GLU A 736 10.20 -51.41 -8.25
N TYR A 737 9.30 -50.54 -8.68
CA TYR A 737 8.11 -50.15 -7.92
C TYR A 737 6.85 -50.21 -8.80
N ILE A 738 5.70 -50.37 -8.14
CA ILE A 738 4.38 -50.15 -8.74
C ILE A 738 3.77 -48.91 -8.08
N ILE A 739 3.35 -47.95 -8.91
CA ILE A 739 2.83 -46.66 -8.50
C ILE A 739 1.38 -46.57 -8.94
N PHE A 740 0.50 -46.29 -7.98
CA PHE A 740 -0.91 -45.99 -8.19
C PHE A 740 -1.11 -44.50 -7.93
N GLY A 741 -1.65 -43.75 -8.88
CA GLY A 741 -1.83 -42.30 -8.72
C GLY A 741 -3.08 -41.76 -9.41
N LYS A 742 -3.32 -40.45 -9.26
CA LYS A 742 -4.44 -39.72 -9.85
C LYS A 742 -3.98 -38.63 -10.80
N ASP A 743 -4.74 -38.40 -11.87
CA ASP A 743 -4.38 -37.48 -12.96
C ASP A 743 -4.68 -36.01 -12.64
N SER A 744 -5.64 -35.74 -11.75
CA SER A 744 -6.01 -34.36 -11.35
C SER A 744 -4.85 -33.51 -10.83
N ASP A 745 -3.75 -34.16 -10.43
CA ASP A 745 -2.64 -33.56 -9.71
C ASP A 745 -1.39 -33.38 -10.60
N GLN A 746 -1.46 -33.69 -11.91
CA GLN A 746 -0.34 -33.47 -12.84
C GLN A 746 0.01 -31.98 -13.03
N VAL A 747 1.31 -31.72 -13.18
CA VAL A 747 1.87 -30.40 -13.46
C VAL A 747 2.61 -30.47 -14.79
N ILE A 748 2.11 -29.76 -15.79
CA ILE A 748 2.79 -29.56 -17.07
C ILE A 748 3.90 -28.53 -16.83
N ASP A 749 5.12 -28.80 -17.29
CA ASP A 749 6.27 -27.89 -17.17
C ASP A 749 6.82 -27.63 -18.58
N GLY A 750 6.39 -26.52 -19.18
CA GLY A 750 6.72 -26.16 -20.55
C GLY A 750 6.44 -27.26 -21.56
N ASN A 751 6.85 -27.06 -22.81
CA ASN A 751 6.36 -27.82 -23.97
C ASN A 751 6.74 -29.33 -24.01
N THR A 752 7.30 -29.96 -22.95
CA THR A 752 7.68 -31.40 -23.01
C THR A 752 7.77 -32.21 -21.70
N SER A 753 7.59 -31.68 -20.47
CA SER A 753 7.74 -32.53 -19.26
C SER A 753 6.56 -32.46 -18.29
N ILE A 754 5.82 -33.57 -18.17
CA ILE A 754 4.75 -33.73 -17.18
C ILE A 754 5.36 -34.26 -15.88
N ARG A 755 5.06 -33.57 -14.77
CA ARG A 755 5.50 -33.92 -13.41
C ARG A 755 4.32 -34.47 -12.61
N TYR A 756 4.61 -35.52 -11.84
CA TYR A 756 3.61 -36.26 -11.07
C TYR A 756 3.88 -36.10 -9.56
N PRO A 757 2.96 -35.52 -8.77
CA PRO A 757 3.21 -35.33 -7.35
C PRO A 757 3.04 -36.63 -6.57
N LEU A 758 3.98 -36.91 -5.66
CA LEU A 758 3.88 -37.95 -4.64
C LEU A 758 3.17 -37.38 -3.41
N ASN A 759 1.83 -37.44 -3.41
CA ASN A 759 0.96 -36.94 -2.33
C ASN A 759 0.16 -38.08 -1.66
N HIS A 760 -0.76 -37.75 -0.73
CA HIS A 760 -1.59 -38.74 0.00
C HIS A 760 -2.49 -39.61 -0.89
N LYS A 761 -2.74 -39.22 -2.14
CA LYS A 761 -3.54 -40.01 -3.10
C LYS A 761 -2.68 -40.98 -3.90
N VAL A 762 -1.36 -40.99 -3.68
CA VAL A 762 -0.43 -41.89 -4.35
C VAL A 762 -0.04 -43.02 -3.40
N ARG A 763 -0.10 -44.25 -3.91
CA ARG A 763 0.42 -45.44 -3.24
C ARG A 763 1.62 -45.98 -4.01
N VAL A 764 2.74 -46.17 -3.30
CA VAL A 764 3.98 -46.67 -3.89
C VAL A 764 4.33 -47.99 -3.23
N TYR A 765 4.43 -49.05 -4.04
CA TYR A 765 4.75 -50.38 -3.54
C TYR A 765 6.07 -50.90 -4.10
N ASP A 766 6.98 -51.29 -3.20
CA ASP A 766 8.27 -51.91 -3.53
C ASP A 766 8.04 -53.39 -3.90
N VAL A 767 8.33 -53.74 -5.16
CA VAL A 767 8.15 -55.11 -5.70
C VAL A 767 9.16 -56.09 -5.08
N ALA A 768 10.35 -55.61 -4.71
CA ALA A 768 11.42 -56.44 -4.14
C ALA A 768 11.16 -56.79 -2.66
N ARG A 769 10.44 -55.93 -1.92
CA ARG A 769 10.02 -56.19 -0.54
C ARG A 769 8.76 -57.05 -0.41
N ALA A 770 8.11 -57.42 -1.52
CA ALA A 770 6.94 -58.27 -1.50
C ALA A 770 7.29 -59.71 -1.02
N PRO A 771 6.57 -60.26 -0.03
CA PRO A 771 6.74 -61.66 0.39
C PRO A 771 6.59 -62.65 -0.79
N LYS A 772 7.32 -63.77 -0.76
CA LYS A 772 7.33 -64.76 -1.87
C LYS A 772 5.93 -65.25 -2.30
N TRP A 773 4.96 -65.26 -1.39
CA TRP A 773 3.58 -65.67 -1.63
C TRP A 773 2.73 -64.59 -2.34
N ASN A 774 3.15 -63.32 -2.35
CA ASN A 774 2.49 -62.22 -3.08
C ASN A 774 2.84 -62.19 -4.57
N LYS A 775 3.91 -62.87 -4.99
CA LYS A 775 4.38 -62.87 -6.39
C LYS A 775 3.31 -63.30 -7.39
N ARG A 776 2.42 -64.24 -7.02
CA ARG A 776 1.32 -64.69 -7.91
C ARG A 776 0.29 -63.57 -8.13
N THR A 777 -0.06 -62.84 -7.08
CA THR A 777 -1.04 -61.75 -7.14
C THR A 777 -0.46 -60.51 -7.83
N ILE A 778 0.81 -60.17 -7.58
CA ILE A 778 1.51 -59.07 -8.25
C ILE A 778 1.72 -59.38 -9.75
N ASN A 779 2.06 -60.62 -10.09
CA ASN A 779 2.15 -61.06 -11.50
C ASN A 779 0.78 -61.04 -12.17
N TRP A 780 -0.30 -61.40 -11.47
CA TRP A 780 -1.66 -61.26 -12.00
C TRP A 780 -1.97 -59.79 -12.32
N LEU A 781 -1.71 -58.86 -11.39
CA LEU A 781 -1.93 -57.43 -11.60
C LEU A 781 -1.08 -56.88 -12.76
N SER A 782 0.17 -57.35 -12.89
CA SER A 782 1.07 -56.85 -13.93
C SER A 782 0.77 -57.44 -15.32
N GLU A 783 0.38 -58.72 -15.42
CA GLU A 783 0.29 -59.45 -16.70
C GLU A 783 -1.13 -59.78 -17.14
N TYR A 784 -2.00 -60.16 -16.21
CA TYR A 784 -3.33 -60.70 -16.53
C TYR A 784 -4.42 -59.64 -16.42
N PHE A 785 -4.31 -58.73 -15.45
CA PHE A 785 -5.29 -57.66 -15.24
C PHE A 785 -5.45 -56.75 -16.48
N PRO A 786 -4.39 -56.22 -17.13
CA PRO A 786 -4.55 -55.42 -18.34
C PRO A 786 -5.11 -56.22 -19.53
N ARG A 787 -4.78 -57.51 -19.63
CA ARG A 787 -5.21 -58.39 -20.74
C ARG A 787 -6.69 -58.76 -20.67
N ASN A 788 -7.30 -58.71 -19.50
CA ASN A 788 -8.69 -59.08 -19.27
C ASN A 788 -9.64 -57.87 -19.26
N GLY A 789 -9.24 -56.74 -19.85
CA GLY A 789 -10.06 -55.53 -19.90
C GLY A 789 -9.76 -54.51 -18.79
N GLY A 790 -8.80 -54.77 -17.90
CA GLY A 790 -8.38 -53.83 -16.86
C GLY A 790 -9.52 -53.51 -15.90
N CYS A 791 -9.94 -52.23 -15.87
CA CYS A 791 -11.02 -51.72 -15.03
C CYS A 791 -12.41 -51.73 -15.71
N ASN A 792 -12.54 -52.35 -16.89
CA ASN A 792 -13.81 -52.44 -17.58
C ASN A 792 -14.65 -53.60 -17.03
N GLU A 793 -15.93 -53.29 -16.72
CA GLU A 793 -17.04 -54.25 -16.87
C GLU A 793 -17.18 -54.70 -18.33
#